data_AF-A0A1Q9NJD7-F1
#
_entry.id   AF-A0A1Q9NJD7-F1
#
_cell.length_a   1.000
_cell.length_b   1.000
_cell.length_c   1.000
_cell.angle_alpha   90.00
_cell.angle_beta   90.00
_cell.angle_gamma   90.00
#
_symmetry.space_group_name_H-M   'P 1'
#
loop_
_entity.id
_entity.type
_entity.pdbx_description
1 polymer ?
#
loop_
_entity_poly.entity_id
_entity_poly.type
_entity_poly.pdbx_seq_one_letter_code
_entity_poly.pdbx_strand_id
1 'polypeptide(L)'
;MESKVNNHFSAELVGIMARLPEISVLTVGYGGNPVDLLKPILNYENVHFSIVCSNILDYDLPTLIENGTNVWYRDELRTTLKTLASEIYNIPESLKSLLLESDRLQLSEKELAINYHINQIQQNSGNIEQSYELLSEETERENLSFFPLVTQNPTILAFKQKKYAPLRYYYTKNELLKETPPEPLDKTKRKYDDKKLAIENFDNLKSLKLNEKAHKAFQESDLIIILPSDVLSLNFLLEATEIENQIKKINTPIVLIWPFSAEREISKIEKEIATTMGFGTSLNELSSQMSDLTDYIIIDKSDKDQVDLLREVGCHVLVNDIQNEVEANPDNFLQTIFSIANIHKNDMSDDNGESDAEKKAEDKNSGSIEEKTTENNIEKRSKSISQLTESPEEAGSEKIKEKISIQKKEKAKEEQITKKVSGAKKTISTIDDVKVTSTDETTIDEKETNINREELEVESKFGPEEDEEWIDTVSRGIKLCFETDADNVVQWLSEQSKIDADNEVQITGEVMKSWIDSKSNVERRKGAKIISSLAQDRMDTYLQIMQRQMLSSVLEGNEDKRRRLIQIFNILHEVDINISEALIKEITRKMAMPSDDTPAVLERSKTTIVRLVLHSRKLTKVAINELLNILDKENPPAAQIWNILTTFDAGMVAIELVTTFSVEKAGEIIRKANFLRFTGSVYTILQEVIKAWKLGDIAAISESAGAILPEETLRKFERLELARKVQKLKMVQLSTLAESLNKDVETVERLVTELIVNDELQAEMKLIDEKMYLVASEQETNSN
;
A
#
# COMPACT_ATOMS: atom_id res chain seq x y z
N MET A 1 -12.99 -64.44 9.94
CA MET A 1 -11.96 -65.50 10.03
C MET A 1 -11.21 -65.47 8.71
N GLU A 2 -10.09 -64.75 8.61
CA GLU A 2 -8.78 -65.12 9.17
C GLU A 2 -8.15 -66.29 8.40
N SER A 3 -6.88 -66.27 7.97
CA SER A 3 -5.79 -65.34 8.33
C SER A 3 -4.68 -65.27 7.28
N LYS A 4 -3.88 -64.19 7.35
CA LYS A 4 -2.44 -64.10 7.00
C LYS A 4 -1.98 -64.48 5.59
N VAL A 5 -1.40 -63.50 4.90
CA VAL A 5 0.06 -63.41 4.61
C VAL A 5 0.35 -62.03 4.00
N ASN A 6 1.59 -61.54 4.16
CA ASN A 6 2.15 -60.26 3.68
C ASN A 6 1.68 -58.96 4.37
N ASN A 7 2.60 -58.37 5.15
CA ASN A 7 2.94 -56.94 5.13
C ASN A 7 4.24 -56.72 5.93
N HIS A 8 5.35 -57.14 5.32
CA HIS A 8 6.71 -56.88 5.79
C HIS A 8 7.63 -56.79 4.57
N PHE A 9 7.50 -55.68 3.84
CA PHE A 9 8.49 -55.04 2.96
C PHE A 9 7.88 -53.71 2.45
N SER A 10 8.72 -52.73 2.11
CA SER A 10 8.38 -51.36 1.63
C SER A 10 7.70 -50.39 2.63
N ALA A 11 8.40 -50.04 3.71
CA ALA A 11 8.09 -48.86 4.53
C ALA A 11 9.31 -47.92 4.80
N GLU A 12 10.51 -48.25 4.29
CA GLU A 12 11.77 -47.50 4.53
C GLU A 12 12.39 -46.92 3.24
N LEU A 13 11.65 -46.88 2.13
CA LEU A 13 12.10 -46.32 0.85
C LEU A 13 11.01 -45.45 0.19
N VAL A 14 10.34 -44.64 1.00
CA VAL A 14 9.85 -43.33 0.51
C VAL A 14 10.95 -42.35 0.86
N GLY A 15 11.62 -41.81 -0.16
CA GLY A 15 12.69 -40.83 0.06
C GLY A 15 12.16 -39.65 0.87
N ILE A 16 12.93 -39.22 1.86
CA ILE A 16 12.74 -37.92 2.49
C ILE A 16 13.03 -36.89 1.40
N MET A 17 11.99 -36.40 0.72
CA MET A 17 12.07 -35.09 0.09
C MET A 17 12.32 -34.12 1.25
N ALA A 18 13.53 -33.58 1.30
CA ALA A 18 13.85 -32.56 2.28
C ALA A 18 12.86 -31.40 2.08
N ARG A 19 12.14 -31.02 3.14
CA ARG A 19 11.40 -29.76 3.15
C ARG A 19 12.45 -28.67 2.95
N LEU A 20 12.28 -27.83 1.93
CA LEU A 20 13.14 -26.66 1.75
C LEU A 20 13.09 -25.81 3.03
N PRO A 21 14.22 -25.29 3.53
CA PRO A 21 14.20 -24.44 4.70
C PRO A 21 13.27 -23.24 4.52
N GLU A 22 12.46 -22.96 5.54
CA GLU A 22 11.52 -21.84 5.56
C GLU A 22 12.03 -20.77 6.53
N ILE A 23 12.33 -19.58 6.02
CA ILE A 23 12.91 -18.49 6.82
C ILE A 23 11.98 -17.27 6.77
N SER A 24 11.54 -16.82 7.95
CA SER A 24 10.81 -15.56 8.07
C SER A 24 11.75 -14.39 8.32
N VAL A 25 11.52 -13.27 7.63
CA VAL A 25 12.29 -12.03 7.81
C VAL A 25 11.33 -10.88 8.13
N LEU A 26 11.42 -10.34 9.33
CA LEU A 26 10.65 -9.18 9.77
C LEU A 26 11.44 -7.88 9.52
N THR A 27 11.01 -7.06 8.57
CA THR A 27 11.62 -5.77 8.26
C THR A 27 10.96 -4.64 9.07
N VAL A 28 11.77 -3.78 9.71
CA VAL A 28 11.28 -2.76 10.65
C VAL A 28 12.00 -1.43 10.42
N GLY A 29 11.27 -0.38 10.03
CA GLY A 29 11.83 0.95 9.78
C GLY A 29 12.18 1.26 8.33
N TYR A 30 12.51 2.52 8.07
CA TYR A 30 12.81 3.05 6.72
C TYR A 30 14.28 3.44 6.50
N GLY A 31 15.13 3.30 7.53
CA GLY A 31 16.49 3.84 7.58
C GLY A 31 17.52 3.02 6.80
N GLY A 32 17.56 3.18 5.48
CA GLY A 32 18.46 2.38 4.62
C GLY A 32 17.87 1.00 4.30
N ASN A 33 18.70 0.13 3.70
CA ASN A 33 18.42 -1.24 3.26
C ASN A 33 18.51 -2.37 4.32
N PRO A 34 17.63 -2.57 5.33
CA PRO A 34 17.78 -3.73 6.24
C PRO A 34 17.90 -5.07 5.49
N VAL A 35 17.17 -5.23 4.39
CA VAL A 35 17.17 -6.40 3.51
C VAL A 35 18.44 -6.48 2.64
N ASP A 36 19.18 -5.40 2.42
CA ASP A 36 20.48 -5.48 1.72
C ASP A 36 21.47 -6.42 2.47
N LEU A 37 21.35 -6.52 3.80
CA LEU A 37 22.11 -7.47 4.64
C LEU A 37 21.84 -8.95 4.27
N LEU A 38 20.64 -9.26 3.76
CA LEU A 38 20.22 -10.61 3.36
C LEU A 38 20.12 -10.79 1.84
N LYS A 39 20.35 -9.75 1.04
CA LYS A 39 20.31 -9.81 -0.42
C LYS A 39 21.13 -10.98 -1.03
N PRO A 40 22.29 -11.39 -0.48
CA PRO A 40 23.00 -12.55 -0.97
C PRO A 40 22.26 -13.90 -0.80
N ILE A 41 21.39 -14.07 0.22
CA ILE A 41 20.63 -15.33 0.41
C ILE A 41 19.27 -15.36 -0.26
N LEU A 42 18.62 -14.22 -0.41
CA LEU A 42 17.25 -14.18 -0.92
C LEU A 42 17.16 -14.74 -2.36
N ASN A 43 18.30 -14.74 -3.06
CA ASN A 43 18.50 -15.30 -4.40
C ASN A 43 18.77 -16.82 -4.45
N TYR A 44 18.80 -17.55 -3.32
CA TYR A 44 18.87 -19.01 -3.35
C TYR A 44 17.48 -19.62 -3.55
N GLU A 45 17.29 -20.34 -4.64
CA GLU A 45 16.02 -21.00 -4.99
C GLU A 45 15.64 -22.12 -4.01
N ASN A 46 16.62 -22.72 -3.34
CA ASN A 46 16.43 -23.81 -2.37
C ASN A 46 15.95 -23.35 -0.98
N VAL A 47 15.57 -22.08 -0.80
CA VAL A 47 15.05 -21.52 0.47
C VAL A 47 13.81 -20.70 0.20
N HIS A 48 12.73 -20.99 0.91
CA HIS A 48 11.52 -20.17 0.86
C HIS A 48 11.57 -19.09 1.94
N PHE A 49 11.43 -17.82 1.53
CA PHE A 49 11.45 -16.67 2.43
C PHE A 49 10.08 -16.03 2.60
N SER A 50 9.62 -15.94 3.83
CA SER A 50 8.43 -15.19 4.24
C SER A 50 8.84 -13.81 4.75
N ILE A 51 8.79 -12.81 3.88
CA ILE A 51 9.17 -11.44 4.20
C ILE A 51 7.97 -10.69 4.79
N VAL A 52 8.01 -10.45 6.11
CA VAL A 52 6.98 -9.72 6.84
C VAL A 52 7.41 -8.26 6.99
N CYS A 53 6.68 -7.33 6.37
CA CYS A 53 6.98 -5.90 6.51
C CYS A 53 6.19 -5.28 7.67
N SER A 54 6.89 -4.57 8.57
CA SER A 54 6.22 -3.81 9.62
C SER A 54 5.43 -2.65 9.04
N ASN A 55 4.12 -2.67 9.23
CA ASN A 55 3.19 -1.60 8.86
C ASN A 55 2.68 -0.79 10.07
N ILE A 56 3.38 -0.86 11.21
CA ILE A 56 3.04 -0.16 12.47
C ILE A 56 3.16 1.37 12.34
N LEU A 57 3.99 1.86 11.42
CA LEU A 57 4.16 3.29 11.18
C LEU A 57 3.71 3.74 9.79
N ASP A 58 2.99 2.87 9.08
CA ASP A 58 2.39 3.20 7.78
C ASP A 58 1.31 4.27 7.90
N TYR A 59 1.22 5.09 6.86
CA TYR A 59 0.39 6.27 6.87
C TYR A 59 -0.04 6.69 5.48
N ASP A 60 -1.08 7.50 5.46
CA ASP A 60 -1.69 8.02 4.26
C ASP A 60 -1.56 9.55 4.27
N LEU A 61 -1.22 10.16 3.13
CA LEU A 61 -1.27 11.62 2.97
C LEU A 61 -2.24 12.01 1.84
N PRO A 62 -2.97 13.13 1.98
CA PRO A 62 -3.58 13.77 0.82
C PRO A 62 -2.47 14.20 -0.16
N THR A 63 -2.73 14.19 -1.46
CA THR A 63 -1.73 14.63 -2.46
C THR A 63 -1.44 16.13 -2.37
N LEU A 64 -0.40 16.62 -3.06
CA LEU A 64 -0.18 18.08 -3.21
C LEU A 64 -1.32 18.75 -4.01
N ILE A 65 -2.00 17.99 -4.86
CA ILE A 65 -3.33 18.34 -5.34
C ILE A 65 -4.26 18.23 -4.12
N GLU A 66 -4.65 19.36 -3.54
CA GLU A 66 -5.61 19.39 -2.42
C GLU A 66 -6.78 18.42 -2.64
N ASN A 67 -6.85 17.36 -1.83
CA ASN A 67 -7.86 16.30 -1.90
C ASN A 67 -7.86 15.47 -3.20
N GLY A 68 -6.69 15.13 -3.75
CA GLY A 68 -6.59 13.82 -4.42
C GLY A 68 -6.80 12.69 -3.42
N THR A 69 -7.19 11.51 -3.91
CA THR A 69 -7.26 10.27 -3.11
C THR A 69 -5.99 10.13 -2.29
N ASN A 70 -6.12 9.78 -1.01
CA ASN A 70 -4.98 9.62 -0.14
C ASN A 70 -3.94 8.66 -0.76
N VAL A 71 -2.69 9.11 -0.86
CA VAL A 71 -1.57 8.27 -1.26
C VAL A 71 -1.07 7.53 -0.04
N TRP A 72 -1.03 6.22 -0.17
CA TRP A 72 -0.50 5.28 0.82
C TRP A 72 1.03 5.34 0.77
N TYR A 73 1.64 5.54 1.92
CA TYR A 73 3.09 5.42 2.10
C TYR A 73 3.33 4.21 2.99
N ARG A 74 4.03 3.23 2.42
CA ARG A 74 4.30 1.92 2.98
C ARG A 74 5.81 1.75 2.96
N ASP A 75 6.49 2.38 3.92
CA ASP A 75 7.92 2.71 3.80
C ASP A 75 8.79 1.43 3.84
N GLU A 76 8.53 0.54 4.78
CA GLU A 76 9.14 -0.79 4.94
C GLU A 76 8.95 -1.66 3.68
N LEU A 77 7.72 -1.72 3.15
CA LEU A 77 7.38 -2.47 1.94
C LEU A 77 8.05 -1.88 0.69
N ARG A 78 7.96 -0.57 0.47
CA ARG A 78 8.60 0.12 -0.66
C ARG A 78 10.11 -0.10 -0.66
N THR A 79 10.72 -0.06 0.53
CA THR A 79 12.15 -0.28 0.72
C THR A 79 12.53 -1.73 0.43
N THR A 80 11.75 -2.69 0.92
CA THR A 80 11.89 -4.13 0.63
C THR A 80 11.83 -4.42 -0.86
N LEU A 81 10.83 -3.90 -1.58
CA LEU A 81 10.67 -4.07 -3.04
C LEU A 81 11.80 -3.40 -3.84
N LYS A 82 12.30 -2.23 -3.39
CA LYS A 82 13.49 -1.57 -3.95
C LYS A 82 14.76 -2.42 -3.84
N THR A 83 14.87 -3.18 -2.75
CA THR A 83 15.73 -4.37 -2.56
C THR A 83 15.66 -5.42 -3.67
N LEU A 84 14.46 -5.99 -3.84
CA LEU A 84 14.29 -7.34 -4.40
C LEU A 84 13.81 -7.39 -5.86
N ALA A 85 13.22 -6.30 -6.35
CA ALA A 85 12.53 -6.19 -7.63
C ALA A 85 12.66 -4.78 -8.25
N SER A 86 13.85 -4.16 -8.14
CA SER A 86 14.09 -2.73 -8.43
C SER A 86 13.92 -2.30 -9.89
N GLU A 87 13.76 -3.29 -10.77
CA GLU A 87 13.83 -3.24 -12.23
C GLU A 87 12.44 -3.41 -12.87
N ILE A 88 11.50 -3.98 -12.12
CA ILE A 88 10.12 -4.24 -12.54
C ILE A 88 9.33 -2.92 -12.54
N TYR A 89 9.49 -2.12 -11.49
CA TYR A 89 8.71 -0.91 -11.26
C TYR A 89 9.16 0.29 -12.11
N ASN A 90 8.36 0.64 -13.11
CA ASN A 90 8.57 1.80 -13.98
C ASN A 90 7.38 2.77 -13.92
N ILE A 91 7.64 4.07 -14.10
CA ILE A 91 6.60 5.10 -14.27
C ILE A 91 6.39 5.34 -15.78
N PRO A 92 5.15 5.38 -16.28
CA PRO A 92 4.89 5.89 -17.63
C PRO A 92 5.41 7.32 -17.78
N GLU A 93 6.32 7.58 -18.73
CA GLU A 93 6.98 8.88 -18.92
C GLU A 93 5.97 10.04 -19.10
N SER A 94 4.76 9.74 -19.59
CA SER A 94 3.60 10.64 -19.69
C SER A 94 3.01 11.09 -18.36
N LEU A 95 3.12 10.28 -17.31
CA LEU A 95 2.64 10.56 -15.95
C LEU A 95 3.75 11.10 -15.03
N LYS A 96 5.01 10.86 -15.38
CA LYS A 96 6.19 11.16 -14.56
C LYS A 96 6.25 12.60 -14.05
N SER A 97 6.07 13.60 -14.91
CA SER A 97 6.05 15.00 -14.49
C SER A 97 4.95 15.29 -13.47
N LEU A 98 3.78 14.70 -13.66
CA LEU A 98 2.59 14.93 -12.83
C LEU A 98 2.65 14.17 -11.49
N LEU A 99 3.27 12.98 -11.47
CA LEU A 99 3.61 12.27 -10.24
C LEU A 99 4.69 13.03 -9.43
N LEU A 100 5.75 13.53 -10.10
CA LEU A 100 6.77 14.37 -9.46
C LEU A 100 6.19 15.70 -8.92
N GLU A 101 5.23 16.31 -9.63
CA GLU A 101 4.51 17.51 -9.15
C GLU A 101 3.56 17.23 -7.97
N SER A 102 3.11 15.98 -7.78
CA SER A 102 2.14 15.62 -6.75
C SER A 102 2.74 14.96 -5.50
N ASP A 103 4.00 14.52 -5.57
CA ASP A 103 4.73 13.85 -4.51
C ASP A 103 5.17 14.79 -3.37
N ARG A 104 4.63 14.55 -2.16
CA ARG A 104 4.99 15.26 -0.93
C ARG A 104 6.32 14.80 -0.33
N LEU A 105 6.75 13.57 -0.60
CA LEU A 105 7.95 12.99 -0.03
C LEU A 105 9.21 13.28 -0.87
N GLN A 106 9.11 13.80 -2.09
CA GLN A 106 10.27 14.03 -2.97
C GLN A 106 11.13 12.75 -3.10
N LEU A 107 10.44 11.62 -3.30
CA LEU A 107 11.02 10.31 -3.53
C LEU A 107 11.91 10.34 -4.77
N SER A 108 12.93 9.48 -4.82
CA SER A 108 13.62 9.23 -6.08
C SER A 108 12.67 8.63 -7.10
N GLU A 109 12.93 8.80 -8.40
CA GLU A 109 12.06 8.30 -9.47
C GLU A 109 11.71 6.80 -9.32
N LYS A 110 12.69 5.98 -8.89
CA LYS A 110 12.48 4.56 -8.59
C LYS A 110 11.55 4.33 -7.40
N GLU A 111 11.72 5.07 -6.31
CA GLU A 111 10.85 4.96 -5.13
C GLU A 111 9.44 5.44 -5.45
N LEU A 112 9.31 6.49 -6.25
CA LEU A 112 8.03 7.00 -6.73
C LEU A 112 7.33 5.97 -7.64
N ALA A 113 8.08 5.23 -8.45
CA ALA A 113 7.55 4.12 -9.25
C ALA A 113 6.95 3.02 -8.36
N ILE A 114 7.73 2.52 -7.41
CA ILE A 114 7.28 1.48 -6.47
C ILE A 114 6.07 1.98 -5.66
N ASN A 115 6.12 3.22 -5.16
CA ASN A 115 5.02 3.80 -4.39
C ASN A 115 3.75 3.97 -5.24
N TYR A 116 3.88 4.32 -6.53
CA TYR A 116 2.76 4.38 -7.46
C TYR A 116 2.13 2.99 -7.66
N HIS A 117 2.92 1.95 -7.92
CA HIS A 117 2.42 0.58 -8.12
C HIS A 117 1.73 0.01 -6.87
N ILE A 118 2.33 0.17 -5.67
CA ILE A 118 1.69 -0.18 -4.39
C ILE A 118 0.31 0.46 -4.27
N ASN A 119 0.18 1.75 -4.62
CA ASN A 119 -1.09 2.48 -4.56
C ASN A 119 -2.10 1.97 -5.59
N GLN A 120 -1.69 1.68 -6.82
CA GLN A 120 -2.58 1.14 -7.85
C GLN A 120 -3.14 -0.23 -7.45
N ILE A 121 -2.30 -1.14 -6.92
CA ILE A 121 -2.71 -2.47 -6.47
C ILE A 121 -3.72 -2.37 -5.32
N GLN A 122 -3.37 -1.62 -4.28
CA GLN A 122 -4.17 -1.48 -3.08
C GLN A 122 -5.56 -0.90 -3.32
N GLN A 123 -5.68 0.03 -4.28
CA GLN A 123 -6.96 0.62 -4.68
C GLN A 123 -7.87 -0.36 -5.42
N ASN A 124 -7.35 -1.48 -5.96
CA ASN A 124 -8.17 -2.55 -6.56
C ASN A 124 -8.62 -3.58 -5.53
N SER A 125 -7.68 -4.03 -4.69
CA SER A 125 -7.93 -5.11 -3.72
C SER A 125 -8.87 -4.65 -2.61
N GLY A 126 -8.73 -3.40 -2.15
CA GLY A 126 -9.35 -2.92 -0.90
C GLY A 126 -8.88 -3.68 0.35
N ASN A 127 -7.92 -4.61 0.20
CA ASN A 127 -7.47 -5.54 1.23
C ASN A 127 -5.93 -5.53 1.24
N ILE A 128 -5.34 -5.26 2.41
CA ILE A 128 -3.88 -5.17 2.57
C ILE A 128 -3.19 -6.51 2.33
N GLU A 129 -3.79 -7.64 2.71
CA GLU A 129 -3.20 -8.97 2.53
C GLU A 129 -3.09 -9.33 1.05
N GLN A 130 -4.20 -9.14 0.31
CA GLN A 130 -4.23 -9.37 -1.14
C GLN A 130 -3.28 -8.42 -1.89
N SER A 131 -3.04 -7.21 -1.36
CA SER A 131 -2.08 -6.28 -1.97
C SER A 131 -0.64 -6.77 -1.84
N TYR A 132 -0.28 -7.33 -0.69
CA TYR A 132 1.03 -7.93 -0.46
C TYR A 132 1.21 -9.22 -1.28
N GLU A 133 0.17 -10.04 -1.41
CA GLU A 133 0.14 -11.25 -2.24
C GLU A 133 0.38 -10.92 -3.73
N LEU A 134 -0.37 -9.96 -4.29
CA LEU A 134 -0.16 -9.46 -5.65
C LEU A 134 1.23 -8.83 -5.86
N LEU A 135 1.75 -8.09 -4.87
CA LEU A 135 3.12 -7.55 -4.91
C LEU A 135 4.20 -8.64 -4.83
N SER A 136 3.87 -9.83 -4.30
CA SER A 136 4.76 -11.00 -4.31
C SER A 136 4.79 -11.63 -5.69
N GLU A 137 3.62 -11.84 -6.29
CA GLU A 137 3.46 -12.32 -7.66
C GLU A 137 4.18 -11.41 -8.67
N GLU A 138 4.11 -10.09 -8.51
CA GLU A 138 4.84 -9.12 -9.35
C GLU A 138 6.37 -9.26 -9.31
N THR A 139 6.95 -9.96 -8.33
CA THR A 139 8.42 -10.19 -8.31
C THR A 139 8.88 -11.35 -9.19
N GLU A 140 7.95 -12.17 -9.69
CA GLU A 140 8.22 -13.39 -10.49
C GLU A 140 9.11 -14.43 -9.75
N ARG A 141 9.16 -14.39 -8.42
CA ARG A 141 10.02 -15.23 -7.58
C ARG A 141 9.22 -16.17 -6.70
N GLU A 142 9.10 -17.42 -7.11
CA GLU A 142 8.37 -18.48 -6.39
C GLU A 142 8.92 -18.75 -4.98
N ASN A 143 10.17 -18.36 -4.71
CA ASN A 143 10.82 -18.54 -3.40
C ASN A 143 10.54 -17.40 -2.40
N LEU A 144 9.79 -16.35 -2.77
CA LEU A 144 9.49 -15.19 -1.92
C LEU A 144 7.98 -14.99 -1.70
N SER A 145 7.58 -14.83 -0.44
CA SER A 145 6.23 -14.44 -0.03
C SER A 145 6.25 -13.15 0.81
N PHE A 146 5.49 -12.13 0.45
CA PHE A 146 5.31 -10.92 1.29
C PHE A 146 4.06 -10.97 2.17
N PHE A 147 4.18 -10.51 3.42
CA PHE A 147 3.05 -10.35 4.35
C PHE A 147 3.10 -9.01 5.11
N PRO A 148 1.95 -8.37 5.39
CA PRO A 148 1.90 -7.25 6.33
C PRO A 148 2.00 -7.79 7.76
N LEU A 149 2.71 -7.08 8.66
CA LEU A 149 2.82 -7.49 10.06
C LEU A 149 1.46 -7.50 10.78
N VAL A 150 0.58 -6.52 10.51
CA VAL A 150 -0.76 -6.40 11.09
C VAL A 150 -1.83 -6.13 10.02
N THR A 151 -3.06 -6.60 10.21
CA THR A 151 -4.15 -6.38 9.21
C THR A 151 -4.69 -4.94 9.22
N GLN A 152 -4.70 -4.28 10.38
CA GLN A 152 -5.15 -2.90 10.53
C GLN A 152 -4.30 -2.17 11.56
N ASN A 153 -4.03 -0.90 11.32
CA ASN A 153 -3.23 -0.05 12.20
C ASN A 153 -3.80 1.39 12.23
N PRO A 154 -4.14 1.96 13.40
CA PRO A 154 -4.50 3.36 13.49
C PRO A 154 -3.28 4.26 13.31
N THR A 155 -3.31 5.16 12.33
CA THR A 155 -2.18 6.08 12.07
C THR A 155 -1.79 6.86 13.32
N ILE A 156 -0.52 6.71 13.74
CA ILE A 156 0.06 7.44 14.87
C ILE A 156 0.34 8.88 14.42
N LEU A 157 -0.14 9.87 15.16
CA LEU A 157 -0.10 11.28 14.76
C LEU A 157 0.77 12.11 15.69
N ALA A 158 1.69 12.89 15.11
CA ALA A 158 2.44 13.95 15.78
C ALA A 158 1.64 15.26 15.78
N PHE A 159 1.52 15.91 16.94
CA PHE A 159 0.87 17.21 17.13
C PHE A 159 1.80 18.21 17.80
N LYS A 160 1.87 19.43 17.26
CA LYS A 160 2.68 20.54 17.80
C LYS A 160 2.24 21.86 17.15
N GLN A 161 2.16 22.95 17.91
CA GLN A 161 1.78 24.29 17.42
C GLN A 161 0.46 24.33 16.63
N LYS A 162 -0.57 23.60 17.09
CA LYS A 162 -1.88 23.41 16.41
C LYS A 162 -1.81 22.81 15.00
N LYS A 163 -0.67 22.25 14.61
CA LYS A 163 -0.47 21.47 13.40
C LYS A 163 -0.30 20.00 13.73
N TYR A 164 -0.43 19.15 12.71
CA TYR A 164 -0.29 17.71 12.84
C TYR A 164 0.55 17.13 11.71
N ALA A 165 0.98 15.88 11.84
CA ALA A 165 1.36 15.01 10.73
C ALA A 165 1.26 13.54 11.17
N PRO A 166 1.20 12.57 10.25
CA PRO A 166 1.59 11.21 10.56
C PRO A 166 3.00 11.16 11.15
N LEU A 167 3.24 10.33 12.16
CA LEU A 167 4.49 10.35 12.91
C LEU A 167 5.70 10.01 12.02
N ARG A 168 5.58 9.03 11.12
CA ARG A 168 6.62 8.68 10.15
C ARG A 168 6.95 9.85 9.21
N TYR A 169 5.95 10.60 8.72
CA TYR A 169 6.17 11.84 7.96
C TYR A 169 6.89 12.91 8.79
N TYR A 170 6.49 13.11 10.05
CA TYR A 170 7.16 14.06 10.94
C TYR A 170 8.62 13.65 11.21
N TYR A 171 8.90 12.36 11.38
CA TYR A 171 10.25 11.84 11.56
C TYR A 171 11.11 12.03 10.30
N THR A 172 10.60 11.66 9.12
CA THR A 172 11.34 11.69 7.85
C THR A 172 11.55 13.10 7.30
N LYS A 173 10.57 14.00 7.44
CA LYS A 173 10.61 15.37 6.89
C LYS A 173 10.83 16.47 7.91
N ASN A 174 10.62 16.22 9.22
CA ASN A 174 10.61 17.26 10.26
C ASN A 174 9.61 18.40 9.93
N GLU A 175 8.50 18.04 9.27
CA GLU A 175 7.46 18.95 8.83
C GLU A 175 6.09 18.59 9.42
N LEU A 176 5.25 19.60 9.59
CA LEU A 176 3.86 19.46 10.05
C LEU A 176 2.93 20.06 9.01
N LEU A 177 1.89 19.30 8.68
CA LEU A 177 0.82 19.62 7.75
C LEU A 177 0.04 20.86 8.22
N LYS A 178 -0.49 21.61 7.26
CA LYS A 178 -1.30 22.83 7.50
C LYS A 178 -2.80 22.54 7.44
N GLU A 179 -3.14 21.37 6.91
CA GLU A 179 -4.48 20.83 6.75
C GLU A 179 -5.16 20.61 8.12
N THR A 180 -6.47 20.38 8.09
CA THR A 180 -7.20 19.92 9.28
C THR A 180 -6.72 18.50 9.65
N PRO A 181 -6.42 18.21 10.94
CA PRO A 181 -6.14 16.84 11.38
C PRO A 181 -7.36 15.92 11.17
N PRO A 182 -7.16 14.60 10.99
CA PRO A 182 -8.24 13.61 10.99
C PRO A 182 -9.14 13.74 12.23
N GLU A 183 -10.38 13.24 12.18
CA GLU A 183 -11.18 13.13 13.42
C GLU A 183 -10.42 12.26 14.45
N PRO A 184 -10.35 12.68 15.72
CA PRO A 184 -9.73 11.86 16.75
C PRO A 184 -10.58 10.61 16.99
N LEU A 185 -9.93 9.46 17.17
CA LEU A 185 -10.62 8.21 17.53
C LEU A 185 -11.40 8.33 18.85
N ASP A 186 -10.93 9.20 19.75
CA ASP A 186 -11.64 9.63 20.95
C ASP A 186 -11.99 11.12 20.88
N LYS A 187 -13.28 11.41 20.68
CA LYS A 187 -13.81 12.78 20.54
C LYS A 187 -13.60 13.66 21.79
N THR A 188 -13.16 13.10 22.91
CA THR A 188 -12.92 13.84 24.17
C THR A 188 -11.47 14.28 24.39
N LYS A 189 -10.50 13.72 23.64
CA LYS A 189 -9.07 13.75 24.03
C LYS A 189 -8.21 14.93 23.54
N ARG A 190 -8.64 15.77 22.59
CA ARG A 190 -7.77 16.84 22.05
C ARG A 190 -7.56 18.04 22.98
N LYS A 191 -6.67 17.86 23.95
CA LYS A 191 -6.08 18.92 24.80
C LYS A 191 -4.56 18.71 24.89
N TYR A 192 -3.79 19.51 24.15
CA TYR A 192 -2.33 19.43 24.09
C TYR A 192 -1.69 20.79 24.43
N ASP A 193 -0.44 20.77 24.91
CA ASP A 193 0.39 21.97 25.04
C ASP A 193 0.95 22.36 23.66
N ASP A 194 0.47 23.47 23.10
CA ASP A 194 0.87 23.99 21.78
C ASP A 194 2.40 24.08 21.58
N LYS A 195 3.21 24.14 22.64
CA LYS A 195 4.67 24.28 22.55
C LYS A 195 5.43 22.96 22.49
N LYS A 196 4.83 21.85 22.90
CA LYS A 196 5.48 20.53 22.97
C LYS A 196 5.01 19.62 21.84
N LEU A 197 5.82 18.63 21.51
CA LEU A 197 5.37 17.50 20.71
C LEU A 197 4.47 16.61 21.58
N ALA A 198 3.26 16.36 21.12
CA ALA A 198 2.33 15.35 21.64
C ALA A 198 2.10 14.29 20.56
N ILE A 199 1.99 13.02 20.96
CA ILE A 199 1.68 11.90 20.04
C ILE A 199 0.29 11.35 20.38
N GLU A 200 -0.58 11.26 19.37
CA GLU A 200 -1.94 10.70 19.47
C GLU A 200 -1.95 9.26 18.90
N ASN A 201 -2.90 8.44 19.36
CA ASN A 201 -3.11 7.02 18.98
C ASN A 201 -2.06 6.00 19.45
N PHE A 202 -1.00 6.42 20.19
CA PHE A 202 0.03 5.49 20.67
C PHE A 202 -0.52 4.35 21.57
N ASP A 203 -1.46 4.63 22.47
CA ASP A 203 -2.02 3.60 23.37
C ASP A 203 -2.62 2.39 22.62
N ASN A 204 -3.11 2.60 21.40
CA ASN A 204 -3.73 1.54 20.59
C ASN A 204 -2.71 0.47 20.17
N LEU A 205 -1.44 0.82 20.08
CA LEU A 205 -0.34 -0.03 19.64
C LEU A 205 -0.19 -1.30 20.47
N LYS A 206 -0.47 -1.21 21.78
CA LYS A 206 -0.43 -2.34 22.73
C LYS A 206 -1.47 -3.42 22.42
N SER A 207 -2.51 -3.07 21.65
CA SER A 207 -3.59 -3.97 21.24
C SER A 207 -3.46 -4.51 19.81
N LEU A 208 -2.43 -4.10 19.06
CA LEU A 208 -2.16 -4.62 17.73
C LEU A 208 -1.85 -6.12 17.79
N LYS A 209 -2.27 -6.84 16.77
CA LYS A 209 -2.07 -8.28 16.62
C LYS A 209 -1.39 -8.59 15.31
N LEU A 210 -0.55 -9.62 15.33
CA LEU A 210 -0.03 -10.22 14.12
C LEU A 210 -1.18 -10.55 13.16
N ASN A 211 -0.95 -10.24 11.88
CA ASN A 211 -1.75 -10.75 10.78
C ASN A 211 -1.77 -12.29 10.79
N GLU A 212 -2.87 -12.92 10.39
CA GLU A 212 -2.99 -14.38 10.44
C GLU A 212 -1.99 -15.09 9.52
N LYS A 213 -1.75 -14.57 8.29
CA LYS A 213 -0.73 -15.11 7.38
C LYS A 213 0.69 -14.91 7.94
N ALA A 214 1.01 -13.73 8.49
CA ALA A 214 2.32 -13.46 9.10
C ALA A 214 2.58 -14.33 10.35
N HIS A 215 1.58 -14.51 11.22
CA HIS A 215 1.67 -15.39 12.38
C HIS A 215 1.88 -16.86 11.98
N LYS A 216 1.19 -17.33 10.93
CA LYS A 216 1.39 -18.66 10.35
C LYS A 216 2.80 -18.83 9.78
N ALA A 217 3.27 -17.86 9.00
CA ALA A 217 4.63 -17.87 8.45
C ALA A 217 5.70 -17.98 9.56
N PHE A 218 5.58 -17.20 10.63
CA PHE A 218 6.46 -17.28 11.80
C PHE A 218 6.39 -18.67 12.49
N GLN A 219 5.21 -19.29 12.60
CA GLN A 219 5.07 -20.63 13.20
C GLN A 219 5.62 -21.77 12.35
N GLU A 220 5.58 -21.65 11.02
CA GLU A 220 6.00 -22.70 10.09
C GLU A 220 7.49 -22.64 9.73
N SER A 221 8.12 -21.48 9.96
CA SER A 221 9.54 -21.23 9.69
C SER A 221 10.49 -21.97 10.64
N ASP A 222 11.67 -22.30 10.13
CA ASP A 222 12.81 -22.85 10.87
C ASP A 222 13.63 -21.75 11.58
N LEU A 223 13.54 -20.49 11.10
CA LEU A 223 14.19 -19.31 11.69
C LEU A 223 13.37 -18.04 11.47
N ILE A 224 13.32 -17.14 12.46
CA ILE A 224 12.78 -15.77 12.33
C ILE A 224 13.93 -14.77 12.50
N ILE A 225 14.13 -13.91 11.50
CA ILE A 225 15.15 -12.85 11.50
C ILE A 225 14.46 -11.49 11.62
N ILE A 226 14.77 -10.69 12.65
CA ILE A 226 14.30 -9.32 12.81
C ILE A 226 15.38 -8.34 12.35
N LEU A 227 15.05 -7.49 11.37
CA LEU A 227 15.94 -6.52 10.75
C LEU A 227 15.44 -5.07 10.98
N PRO A 228 15.83 -4.43 12.10
CA PRO A 228 15.58 -3.02 12.33
C PRO A 228 16.53 -2.12 11.51
N SER A 229 15.98 -1.12 10.83
CA SER A 229 16.74 -0.13 10.05
C SER A 229 16.75 1.27 10.67
N ASP A 230 15.85 1.53 11.61
CA ASP A 230 15.94 2.66 12.53
C ASP A 230 15.45 2.28 13.94
N VAL A 231 16.11 2.83 14.96
CA VAL A 231 15.85 2.51 16.38
C VAL A 231 14.46 2.96 16.82
N LEU A 232 13.91 4.02 16.22
CA LEU A 232 12.56 4.49 16.56
C LEU A 232 11.51 3.43 16.19
N SER A 233 11.60 2.85 14.99
CA SER A 233 10.67 1.82 14.51
C SER A 233 10.78 0.53 15.30
N LEU A 234 11.99 0.18 15.74
CA LEU A 234 12.19 -0.93 16.67
C LEU A 234 11.46 -0.70 18.00
N ASN A 235 11.54 0.49 18.60
CA ASN A 235 10.74 0.82 19.79
C ASN A 235 9.23 0.65 19.55
N PHE A 236 8.73 1.07 18.38
CA PHE A 236 7.31 0.88 18.02
C PHE A 236 6.90 -0.60 17.88
N LEU A 237 7.82 -1.50 17.52
CA LEU A 237 7.58 -2.95 17.58
C LEU A 237 7.64 -3.46 19.03
N LEU A 238 8.64 -3.04 19.81
CA LEU A 238 8.87 -3.49 21.19
C LEU A 238 7.74 -3.07 22.16
N GLU A 239 7.06 -1.95 21.91
CA GLU A 239 5.91 -1.52 22.71
C GLU A 239 4.59 -2.24 22.33
N ALA A 240 4.55 -3.01 21.24
CA ALA A 240 3.35 -3.68 20.75
C ALA A 240 3.09 -4.97 21.54
N THR A 241 2.70 -4.82 22.81
CA THR A 241 2.66 -5.90 23.81
C THR A 241 1.88 -7.14 23.38
N GLU A 242 0.80 -7.02 22.61
CA GLU A 242 0.06 -8.20 22.13
C GLU A 242 0.77 -8.91 20.95
N ILE A 243 1.52 -8.19 20.10
CA ILE A 243 2.43 -8.80 19.11
C ILE A 243 3.55 -9.56 19.83
N GLU A 244 4.20 -8.92 20.81
CA GLU A 244 5.22 -9.53 21.67
C GLU A 244 4.68 -10.82 22.34
N ASN A 245 3.48 -10.77 22.93
CA ASN A 245 2.78 -11.92 23.53
C ASN A 245 2.44 -13.04 22.53
N GLN A 246 2.29 -12.74 21.23
CA GLN A 246 2.09 -13.75 20.20
C GLN A 246 3.43 -14.36 19.78
N ILE A 247 4.45 -13.52 19.54
CA ILE A 247 5.80 -13.94 19.16
C ILE A 247 6.44 -14.83 20.24
N LYS A 248 6.32 -14.47 21.52
CA LYS A 248 6.76 -15.28 22.68
C LYS A 248 6.15 -16.69 22.79
N LYS A 249 5.12 -17.02 22.00
CA LYS A 249 4.48 -18.36 21.98
C LYS A 249 4.93 -19.20 20.78
N ILE A 250 5.76 -18.65 19.90
CA ILE A 250 6.30 -19.33 18.74
C ILE A 250 7.55 -20.09 19.19
N ASN A 251 7.71 -21.34 18.76
CA ASN A 251 8.84 -22.20 19.17
C ASN A 251 10.06 -22.06 18.24
N THR A 252 9.93 -21.30 17.17
CA THR A 252 10.97 -21.04 16.17
C THR A 252 12.00 -20.05 16.74
N PRO A 253 13.32 -20.33 16.62
CA PRO A 253 14.36 -19.41 17.07
C PRO A 253 14.24 -18.02 16.45
N ILE A 254 14.37 -16.98 17.28
CA ILE A 254 14.26 -15.59 16.87
C ILE A 254 15.60 -14.89 17.04
N VAL A 255 16.13 -14.36 15.94
CA VAL A 255 17.38 -13.58 15.92
C VAL A 255 17.12 -12.14 15.51
N LEU A 256 17.51 -11.18 16.35
CA LEU A 256 17.59 -9.78 15.98
C LEU A 256 19.01 -9.45 15.52
N ILE A 257 19.14 -8.79 14.38
CA ILE A 257 20.41 -8.22 13.93
C ILE A 257 20.43 -6.74 14.33
N TRP A 258 21.47 -6.29 15.01
CA TRP A 258 21.64 -4.90 15.43
C TRP A 258 22.65 -4.20 14.50
N PRO A 259 22.21 -3.45 13.46
CA PRO A 259 23.13 -2.84 12.49
C PRO A 259 23.64 -1.45 12.92
N PHE A 260 23.27 -0.96 14.10
CA PHE A 260 23.57 0.40 14.53
C PHE A 260 24.91 0.47 15.29
N SER A 261 25.89 1.19 14.74
CA SER A 261 27.15 1.45 15.44
C SER A 261 26.95 2.24 16.74
N ALA A 262 27.72 1.92 17.78
CA ALA A 262 27.87 2.68 19.02
C ALA A 262 28.03 4.21 18.83
N GLU A 263 28.70 4.65 17.75
CA GLU A 263 28.98 6.07 17.46
C GLU A 263 27.86 6.78 16.67
N ARG A 264 26.72 6.12 16.40
CA ARG A 264 25.62 6.68 15.61
C ARG A 264 25.09 8.00 16.18
N GLU A 265 25.17 9.08 15.40
CA GLU A 265 24.53 10.35 15.75
C GLU A 265 22.99 10.22 15.74
N ILE A 266 22.37 10.34 16.91
CA ILE A 266 20.92 10.38 17.05
C ILE A 266 20.42 11.75 16.57
N SER A 267 19.55 11.74 15.55
CA SER A 267 18.99 12.98 14.99
C SER A 267 18.17 13.75 16.02
N LYS A 268 18.13 15.09 15.90
CA LYS A 268 17.36 15.94 16.82
C LYS A 268 15.87 15.58 16.86
N ILE A 269 15.31 15.14 15.72
CA ILE A 269 13.91 14.76 15.57
C ILE A 269 13.63 13.41 16.25
N GLU A 270 14.50 12.42 16.06
CA GLU A 270 14.44 11.12 16.74
C GLU A 270 14.55 11.29 18.26
N LYS A 271 15.49 12.13 18.72
CA LYS A 271 15.62 12.45 20.14
C LYS A 271 14.40 13.16 20.72
N GLU A 272 13.76 14.06 19.96
CA GLU A 272 12.53 14.71 20.40
C GLU A 272 11.38 13.70 20.53
N ILE A 273 11.17 12.84 19.52
CA ILE A 273 10.14 11.80 19.55
C ILE A 273 10.42 10.81 20.69
N ALA A 274 11.63 10.26 20.79
CA ALA A 274 12.00 9.31 21.84
C ALA A 274 11.81 9.90 23.25
N THR A 275 12.17 11.17 23.46
CA THR A 275 11.93 11.88 24.74
C THR A 275 10.44 12.04 25.04
N THR A 276 9.59 12.34 24.04
CA THR A 276 8.14 12.44 24.22
C THR A 276 7.50 11.08 24.53
N MET A 277 8.03 10.00 23.96
CA MET A 277 7.48 8.64 24.09
C MET A 277 8.04 7.86 25.29
N GLY A 278 9.19 8.28 25.84
CA GLY A 278 9.91 7.54 26.90
C GLY A 278 10.78 6.41 26.37
N PHE A 279 11.15 6.45 25.08
CA PHE A 279 11.86 5.38 24.38
C PHE A 279 13.37 5.38 24.60
N GLY A 280 13.96 4.19 24.59
CA GLY A 280 15.42 4.02 24.53
C GLY A 280 15.97 4.32 23.15
N THR A 281 17.21 4.80 23.09
CA THR A 281 17.90 5.23 21.85
C THR A 281 19.20 4.49 21.59
N SER A 282 19.58 3.58 22.48
CA SER A 282 20.82 2.78 22.44
C SER A 282 20.54 1.30 22.74
N LEU A 283 21.46 0.43 22.33
CA LEU A 283 21.43 -1.02 22.58
C LEU A 283 21.17 -1.34 24.07
N ASN A 284 21.84 -0.59 24.95
CA ASN A 284 21.76 -0.78 26.40
C ASN A 284 20.39 -0.41 26.97
N GLU A 285 19.82 0.71 26.53
CA GLU A 285 18.50 1.18 26.98
C GLU A 285 17.37 0.25 26.54
N LEU A 286 17.54 -0.44 25.40
CA LEU A 286 16.56 -1.37 24.84
C LEU A 286 16.80 -2.83 25.21
N SER A 287 17.93 -3.15 25.84
CA SER A 287 18.41 -4.52 26.12
C SER A 287 17.33 -5.43 26.71
N SER A 288 16.62 -4.99 27.76
CA SER A 288 15.55 -5.74 28.41
C SER A 288 14.36 -5.99 27.48
N GLN A 289 13.94 -5.01 26.68
CA GLN A 289 12.81 -5.17 25.77
C GLN A 289 13.18 -6.11 24.60
N MET A 290 14.42 -6.08 24.14
CA MET A 290 14.90 -7.03 23.12
C MET A 290 15.05 -8.46 23.68
N SER A 291 15.44 -8.63 24.95
CA SER A 291 15.46 -9.96 25.61
C SER A 291 14.07 -10.56 25.78
N ASP A 292 13.04 -9.72 25.87
CA ASP A 292 11.66 -10.18 25.87
C ASP A 292 11.22 -10.67 24.47
N LEU A 293 11.66 -10.03 23.39
CA LEU A 293 11.20 -10.36 22.03
C LEU A 293 12.03 -11.45 21.32
N THR A 294 13.31 -11.63 21.68
CA THR A 294 14.26 -12.44 20.88
C THR A 294 15.14 -13.37 21.70
N ASP A 295 15.45 -14.55 21.14
CA ASP A 295 16.37 -15.51 21.75
C ASP A 295 17.84 -15.09 21.54
N TYR A 296 18.17 -14.64 20.31
CA TYR A 296 19.51 -14.29 19.88
C TYR A 296 19.60 -12.84 19.42
N ILE A 297 20.73 -12.19 19.73
CA ILE A 297 21.06 -10.87 19.19
C ILE A 297 22.45 -10.94 18.55
N ILE A 298 22.54 -10.56 17.26
CA ILE A 298 23.81 -10.37 16.56
C ILE A 298 24.17 -8.88 16.64
N ILE A 299 25.31 -8.56 17.25
CA ILE A 299 25.84 -7.20 17.35
C ILE A 299 27.17 -7.06 16.61
N ASP A 300 27.52 -5.83 16.24
CA ASP A 300 28.81 -5.54 15.61
C ASP A 300 29.99 -5.66 16.60
N LYS A 301 31.20 -5.91 16.10
CA LYS A 301 32.43 -5.90 16.92
C LYS A 301 32.66 -4.59 17.67
N SER A 302 32.14 -3.47 17.17
CA SER A 302 32.21 -2.18 17.85
C SER A 302 31.39 -2.12 19.15
N ASP A 303 30.32 -2.91 19.29
CA ASP A 303 29.47 -3.00 20.49
C ASP A 303 29.89 -4.14 21.45
N LYS A 304 31.08 -4.73 21.26
CA LYS A 304 31.54 -5.90 22.03
C LYS A 304 31.58 -5.67 23.55
N ASP A 305 31.69 -4.43 24.01
CA ASP A 305 31.67 -4.10 25.45
C ASP A 305 30.26 -4.23 26.08
N GLN A 306 29.20 -4.30 25.28
CA GLN A 306 27.82 -4.49 25.74
C GLN A 306 27.39 -5.96 25.86
N VAL A 307 28.26 -6.91 25.46
CA VAL A 307 27.97 -8.35 25.46
C VAL A 307 27.56 -8.87 26.84
N ASP A 308 28.27 -8.45 27.89
CA ASP A 308 27.99 -8.94 29.25
C ASP A 308 26.66 -8.38 29.79
N LEU A 309 26.35 -7.11 29.52
CA LEU A 309 25.06 -6.49 29.84
C LEU A 309 23.88 -7.23 29.17
N LEU A 310 24.01 -7.52 27.87
CA LEU A 310 22.99 -8.23 27.12
C LEU A 310 22.80 -9.68 27.62
N ARG A 311 23.88 -10.34 28.07
CA ARG A 311 23.81 -11.67 28.70
C ARG A 311 23.21 -11.64 30.11
N GLU A 312 23.43 -10.57 30.88
CA GLU A 312 22.82 -10.38 32.20
C GLU A 312 21.30 -10.23 32.12
N VAL A 313 20.76 -9.63 31.05
CA VAL A 313 19.30 -9.57 30.80
C VAL A 313 18.73 -10.82 30.10
N GLY A 314 19.59 -11.76 29.69
CA GLY A 314 19.18 -13.08 29.20
C GLY A 314 19.35 -13.35 27.70
N CYS A 315 19.87 -12.40 26.91
CA CYS A 315 20.05 -12.60 25.46
C CYS A 315 21.23 -13.54 25.13
N HIS A 316 21.05 -14.40 24.12
CA HIS A 316 22.18 -15.10 23.49
C HIS A 316 22.89 -14.18 22.48
N VAL A 317 23.97 -13.55 22.93
CA VAL A 317 24.72 -12.59 22.11
C VAL A 317 25.78 -13.27 21.23
N LEU A 318 25.68 -13.00 19.93
CA LEU A 318 26.71 -13.29 18.92
C LEU A 318 27.36 -11.96 18.51
N VAL A 319 28.69 -11.93 18.44
CA VAL A 319 29.44 -10.75 17.97
C VAL A 319 30.00 -11.06 16.60
N ASN A 320 29.66 -10.27 15.59
CA ASN A 320 30.22 -10.42 14.24
C ASN A 320 30.66 -9.08 13.64
N ASP A 321 31.42 -9.12 12.54
CA ASP A 321 31.87 -7.96 11.79
C ASP A 321 30.80 -7.54 10.77
N ILE A 322 29.63 -7.12 11.24
CA ILE A 322 28.44 -6.96 10.40
C ILE A 322 28.73 -6.01 9.23
N GLN A 323 29.47 -4.93 9.49
CA GLN A 323 29.80 -3.93 8.48
C GLN A 323 30.78 -4.44 7.40
N ASN A 324 31.73 -5.33 7.73
CA ASN A 324 32.72 -5.82 6.77
C ASN A 324 32.33 -7.17 6.13
N GLU A 325 31.70 -8.10 6.87
CA GLU A 325 31.38 -9.44 6.34
C GLU A 325 30.26 -9.42 5.30
N VAL A 326 29.26 -8.54 5.44
CA VAL A 326 28.16 -8.43 4.46
C VAL A 326 28.67 -8.05 3.07
N GLU A 327 29.68 -7.17 2.97
CA GLU A 327 30.27 -6.78 1.70
C GLU A 327 31.38 -7.73 1.21
N ALA A 328 32.21 -8.26 2.13
CA ALA A 328 33.43 -9.00 1.77
C ALA A 328 33.32 -10.53 1.77
N ASN A 329 32.43 -11.11 2.59
CA ASN A 329 32.26 -12.56 2.70
C ASN A 329 30.88 -12.93 3.29
N PRO A 330 29.78 -12.64 2.58
CA PRO A 330 28.43 -12.81 3.11
C PRO A 330 28.17 -14.26 3.58
N ASP A 331 28.70 -15.26 2.88
CA ASP A 331 28.59 -16.68 3.24
C ASP A 331 28.94 -16.99 4.71
N ASN A 332 29.88 -16.26 5.32
CA ASN A 332 30.28 -16.48 6.71
C ASN A 332 29.27 -15.90 7.72
N PHE A 333 28.78 -14.70 7.43
CA PHE A 333 27.70 -14.05 8.17
C PHE A 333 26.41 -14.90 8.14
N LEU A 334 26.13 -15.47 6.97
CA LEU A 334 24.96 -16.30 6.72
C LEU A 334 25.08 -17.68 7.38
N GLN A 335 26.27 -18.32 7.35
CA GLN A 335 26.51 -19.53 8.15
C GLN A 335 26.34 -19.27 9.65
N THR A 336 26.73 -18.10 10.14
CA THR A 336 26.51 -17.71 11.55
C THR A 336 25.01 -17.67 11.86
N ILE A 337 24.20 -17.03 11.01
CA ILE A 337 22.74 -16.97 11.14
C ILE A 337 22.11 -18.38 11.04
N PHE A 338 22.42 -19.16 10.01
CA PHE A 338 21.84 -20.49 9.77
C PHE A 338 22.24 -21.53 10.82
N SER A 339 23.41 -21.37 11.46
CA SER A 339 23.84 -22.24 12.57
C SER A 339 22.89 -22.17 13.78
N ILE A 340 22.18 -21.06 13.97
CA ILE A 340 21.18 -20.89 15.03
C ILE A 340 20.03 -21.91 14.87
N ALA A 341 19.62 -22.15 13.62
CA ALA A 341 18.55 -23.10 13.27
C ALA A 341 19.06 -24.51 12.90
N ASN A 342 20.38 -24.74 12.93
CA ASN A 342 21.05 -25.96 12.43
C ASN A 342 20.82 -26.24 10.93
N ILE A 343 20.54 -25.22 10.12
CA ILE A 343 20.38 -25.37 8.66
C ILE A 343 21.78 -25.51 8.05
N HIS A 344 22.03 -26.55 7.25
CA HIS A 344 23.36 -26.86 6.72
C HIS A 344 23.50 -26.44 5.25
N LYS A 345 24.71 -26.01 4.84
CA LYS A 345 24.95 -25.51 3.48
C LYS A 345 24.73 -26.56 2.38
N ASN A 346 24.79 -27.86 2.73
CA ASN A 346 24.47 -28.96 1.82
C ASN A 346 22.97 -29.04 1.47
N ASP A 347 22.10 -28.44 2.28
CA ASP A 347 20.66 -28.35 2.02
C ASP A 347 20.32 -27.18 1.07
N MET A 348 21.32 -26.35 0.72
CA MET A 348 21.15 -25.10 -0.04
C MET A 348 21.80 -25.11 -1.43
N SER A 349 22.62 -26.10 -1.76
CA SER A 349 23.45 -26.12 -2.96
C SER A 349 22.70 -26.59 -4.20
N ASP A 350 22.80 -25.86 -5.30
CA ASP A 350 22.36 -26.30 -6.62
C ASP A 350 23.07 -27.60 -7.03
N ASP A 351 22.30 -28.66 -7.28
CA ASP A 351 22.79 -29.90 -7.87
C ASP A 351 23.00 -29.71 -9.39
N ASN A 352 23.91 -28.79 -9.73
CA ASN A 352 24.45 -28.64 -11.07
C ASN A 352 25.28 -29.88 -11.40
N GLY A 353 24.60 -30.90 -11.93
CA GLY A 353 25.17 -32.19 -12.27
C GLY A 353 26.20 -32.11 -13.41
N GLU A 354 27.44 -31.71 -13.10
CA GLU A 354 28.61 -32.17 -13.84
C GLU A 354 29.08 -33.49 -13.22
N SER A 355 28.94 -34.57 -14.01
CA SER A 355 29.41 -35.89 -13.61
C SER A 355 30.93 -35.89 -13.51
N ASP A 356 31.46 -35.94 -12.29
CA ASP A 356 32.89 -36.12 -11.99
C ASP A 356 33.35 -37.58 -12.22
N ALA A 357 32.93 -38.12 -13.37
CA ALA A 357 33.23 -39.43 -13.89
C ALA A 357 34.17 -39.33 -15.10
N GLU A 358 35.33 -38.69 -14.92
CA GLU A 358 36.63 -39.03 -15.57
C GLU A 358 37.71 -37.95 -15.35
N LYS A 359 38.47 -38.05 -14.25
CA LYS A 359 39.94 -37.86 -14.27
C LYS A 359 40.63 -38.37 -13.00
N LYS A 360 41.35 -39.48 -13.17
CA LYS A 360 42.56 -39.90 -12.42
C LYS A 360 42.35 -40.19 -10.92
N ALA A 361 42.41 -41.42 -10.42
CA ALA A 361 43.39 -42.50 -10.64
C ALA A 361 44.83 -42.04 -10.35
N GLU A 362 45.51 -42.75 -9.43
CA GLU A 362 46.63 -42.27 -8.59
C GLU A 362 46.08 -41.43 -7.39
N ASP A 363 46.23 -41.82 -6.12
CA ASP A 363 47.12 -42.84 -5.54
C ASP A 363 46.53 -43.60 -4.33
N LYS A 364 47.14 -44.74 -3.98
CA LYS A 364 46.68 -45.65 -2.91
C LYS A 364 47.30 -45.28 -1.55
N ASN A 365 46.52 -45.34 -0.45
CA ASN A 365 46.66 -46.37 0.59
C ASN A 365 45.81 -46.14 1.86
N SER A 366 45.31 -47.25 2.41
CA SER A 366 44.98 -47.54 3.83
C SER A 366 44.19 -46.52 4.68
N GLY A 367 43.09 -46.89 5.34
CA GLY A 367 42.41 -48.19 5.36
C GLY A 367 41.37 -48.36 6.49
N SER A 368 40.63 -49.47 6.42
CA SER A 368 39.77 -50.10 7.45
C SER A 368 38.64 -49.29 8.11
N ILE A 369 37.42 -49.72 7.76
CA ILE A 369 36.17 -49.60 8.51
C ILE A 369 36.27 -50.32 9.87
N GLU A 370 35.74 -49.74 10.95
CA GLU A 370 35.01 -50.48 12.00
C GLU A 370 33.75 -49.71 12.41
N GLU A 371 32.58 -50.30 12.20
CA GLU A 371 31.34 -49.90 12.86
C GLU A 371 31.37 -50.37 14.33
N LYS A 372 30.90 -49.52 15.27
CA LYS A 372 30.35 -49.94 16.56
C LYS A 372 29.45 -48.87 17.16
N THR A 373 28.16 -49.03 16.89
CA THR A 373 27.06 -49.02 17.89
C THR A 373 27.17 -48.08 19.10
N THR A 374 26.27 -47.08 19.11
CA THR A 374 25.43 -46.61 20.24
C THR A 374 26.03 -46.29 21.62
N GLU A 375 25.36 -45.35 22.32
CA GLU A 375 25.62 -44.90 23.70
C GLU A 375 26.90 -44.07 23.92
N ASN A 376 26.81 -42.76 23.63
CA ASN A 376 27.31 -41.67 24.49
C ASN A 376 27.02 -40.28 23.87
N ASN A 377 25.74 -39.89 23.81
CA ASN A 377 25.30 -38.68 23.08
C ASN A 377 24.76 -37.55 23.97
N ILE A 378 25.11 -37.54 25.26
CA ILE A 378 24.70 -36.49 26.22
C ILE A 378 25.91 -35.67 26.74
N GLU A 379 27.10 -36.26 26.84
CA GLU A 379 28.27 -35.62 27.50
C GLU A 379 29.25 -34.88 26.56
N LYS A 380 28.97 -34.87 25.23
CA LYS A 380 29.75 -34.08 24.25
C LYS A 380 29.10 -32.76 23.84
N ARG A 381 27.82 -32.53 24.18
CA ARG A 381 27.06 -31.34 23.75
C ARG A 381 27.51 -30.02 24.41
N SER A 382 28.38 -30.09 25.42
CA SER A 382 28.89 -28.94 26.20
C SER A 382 30.37 -28.63 25.98
N LYS A 383 31.06 -29.25 25.01
CA LYS A 383 32.51 -29.06 24.77
C LYS A 383 32.90 -28.47 23.41
N SER A 384 31.95 -28.24 22.49
CA SER A 384 32.24 -27.64 21.17
C SER A 384 31.98 -26.13 21.10
N ILE A 385 31.45 -25.51 22.15
CA ILE A 385 31.14 -24.06 22.22
C ILE A 385 32.11 -23.31 23.15
N SER A 386 32.88 -24.02 23.97
CA SER A 386 33.80 -23.46 24.98
C SER A 386 35.23 -23.19 24.47
N GLN A 387 35.41 -22.88 23.18
CA GLN A 387 36.73 -22.55 22.59
C GLN A 387 36.75 -21.20 21.84
N LEU A 388 36.03 -20.20 22.36
CA LEU A 388 36.21 -18.77 22.02
C LEU A 388 36.17 -17.88 23.27
N THR A 389 36.97 -18.24 24.28
CA THR A 389 37.21 -17.42 25.47
C THR A 389 38.71 -17.39 25.78
N GLU A 390 39.39 -16.33 25.38
CA GLU A 390 40.73 -16.02 25.87
C GLU A 390 40.65 -15.59 27.34
N SER A 391 41.33 -16.31 28.22
CA SER A 391 41.53 -15.92 29.62
C SER A 391 42.72 -14.95 29.72
N PRO A 392 42.67 -13.91 30.57
CA PRO A 392 43.76 -12.94 30.68
C PRO A 392 44.96 -13.53 31.46
N GLU A 393 46.18 -13.23 31.00
CA GLU A 393 47.39 -13.41 31.81
C GLU A 393 47.73 -12.14 32.60
N GLU A 394 47.89 -12.29 33.92
CA GLU A 394 48.44 -11.26 34.79
C GLU A 394 49.97 -11.19 34.69
N ALA A 395 50.55 -10.00 34.47
CA ALA A 395 51.87 -9.65 35.00
C ALA A 395 52.10 -8.12 35.00
N GLY A 396 52.53 -7.55 36.14
CA GLY A 396 53.18 -6.23 36.14
C GLY A 396 52.63 -5.15 37.08
N SER A 397 52.52 -5.43 38.38
CA SER A 397 52.33 -4.38 39.38
C SER A 397 53.64 -3.64 39.70
N GLU A 398 53.62 -2.31 39.71
CA GLU A 398 54.08 -1.46 40.84
C GLU A 398 54.18 0.04 40.50
N LYS A 399 53.67 0.89 41.42
CA LYS A 399 53.99 2.34 41.63
C LYS A 399 53.61 3.28 40.46
N ILE A 400 52.89 4.38 40.69
CA ILE A 400 53.17 5.43 41.69
C ILE A 400 51.87 5.96 42.32
N LYS A 401 51.86 6.09 43.66
CA LYS A 401 50.96 7.01 44.39
C LYS A 401 51.67 8.36 44.53
N GLU A 402 51.11 9.44 43.98
CA GLU A 402 51.12 10.79 44.59
C GLU A 402 50.42 11.87 43.73
N LYS A 403 49.17 12.22 44.07
CA LYS A 403 48.82 13.52 44.71
C LYS A 403 47.31 13.80 44.69
N ILE A 404 46.80 14.10 45.88
CA ILE A 404 45.45 14.61 46.14
C ILE A 404 45.50 16.14 46.16
N SER A 405 44.34 16.80 45.94
CA SER A 405 44.11 18.26 45.95
C SER A 405 44.50 18.93 44.62
N ILE A 406 43.61 19.69 43.96
CA ILE A 406 42.77 20.76 44.54
C ILE A 406 41.27 20.60 44.19
N GLN A 407 40.41 20.73 45.21
CA GLN A 407 38.99 21.04 45.04
C GLN A 407 38.75 22.56 45.00
N LYS A 408 37.63 22.97 44.36
CA LYS A 408 36.87 24.22 44.61
C LYS A 408 37.58 25.55 44.32
N LYS A 409 37.28 26.09 43.13
CA LYS A 409 36.76 27.45 42.94
C LYS A 409 36.08 27.57 41.56
N GLU A 410 35.28 28.63 41.39
CA GLU A 410 34.63 29.04 40.12
C GLU A 410 33.41 28.23 39.64
N LYS A 411 32.46 27.96 40.56
CA LYS A 411 31.04 28.18 40.27
C LYS A 411 30.62 29.52 40.90
N ALA A 412 30.77 30.63 40.16
CA ALA A 412 30.17 31.94 40.49
C ALA A 412 30.45 33.03 39.42
N LYS A 413 30.06 32.83 38.14
CA LYS A 413 30.03 33.95 37.15
C LYS A 413 29.31 33.65 35.83
N GLU A 414 28.06 33.18 35.88
CA GLU A 414 27.21 33.19 34.67
C GLU A 414 25.73 33.42 34.98
N GLU A 415 25.48 34.42 35.83
CA GLU A 415 24.13 34.86 36.20
C GLU A 415 24.05 36.40 36.22
N GLN A 416 24.55 37.05 35.16
CA GLN A 416 24.44 38.52 35.00
C GLN A 416 24.71 39.10 33.60
N ILE A 417 24.19 38.50 32.51
CA ILE A 417 24.14 39.17 31.18
C ILE A 417 22.72 39.14 30.58
N THR A 418 21.79 39.80 31.26
CA THR A 418 20.46 40.15 30.73
C THR A 418 20.06 41.59 31.09
N LYS A 419 20.76 42.59 30.52
CA LYS A 419 20.23 43.95 30.23
C LYS A 419 21.27 44.82 29.50
N LYS A 420 20.75 45.69 28.62
CA LYS A 420 21.48 46.63 27.71
C LYS A 420 22.21 45.98 26.53
N VAL A 421 21.52 45.89 25.38
CA VAL A 421 21.60 46.94 24.34
C VAL A 421 20.21 47.10 23.72
N SER A 422 19.69 48.32 23.70
CA SER A 422 18.45 48.67 23.01
C SER A 422 18.70 49.90 22.14
N GLY A 423 18.34 49.81 20.86
CA GLY A 423 18.14 50.97 19.98
C GLY A 423 19.11 51.08 18.80
N ALA A 424 18.61 50.81 17.60
CA ALA A 424 18.47 51.83 16.54
C ALA A 424 17.95 51.24 15.22
N LYS A 425 16.65 51.42 14.93
CA LYS A 425 16.17 52.12 13.72
C LYS A 425 14.65 52.29 13.72
N LYS A 426 14.21 53.52 13.44
CA LYS A 426 12.83 53.93 13.11
C LYS A 426 12.53 53.55 11.62
N THR A 427 11.34 53.72 11.01
CA THR A 427 10.22 54.68 11.23
C THR A 427 8.99 54.29 10.38
N ILE A 428 7.79 54.80 10.76
CA ILE A 428 6.57 55.03 9.90
C ILE A 428 5.80 53.74 9.49
N SER A 429 4.45 53.67 9.51
CA SER A 429 3.40 54.70 9.51
C SER A 429 2.32 54.57 10.61
N THR A 430 1.51 55.63 10.74
CA THR A 430 0.49 55.90 11.78
C THR A 430 -0.94 55.76 11.23
N ILE A 431 -1.97 56.07 12.07
CA ILE A 431 -3.43 56.28 11.77
C ILE A 431 -4.25 54.96 11.92
N ASP A 432 -5.33 54.86 12.72
CA ASP A 432 -6.11 55.89 13.47
C ASP A 432 -6.61 55.43 14.87
N ASP A 433 -6.98 56.40 15.71
CA ASP A 433 -7.54 56.24 17.06
C ASP A 433 -9.06 55.97 17.08
N VAL A 434 -9.53 55.07 17.95
CA VAL A 434 -10.75 55.29 18.76
C VAL A 434 -10.51 54.80 20.20
N LYS A 435 -10.90 55.62 21.17
CA LYS A 435 -10.64 55.47 22.61
C LYS A 435 -11.90 55.07 23.39
N VAL A 436 -11.73 54.19 24.40
CA VAL A 436 -12.36 54.29 25.75
C VAL A 436 -13.88 53.96 25.79
N THR A 437 -14.45 53.21 26.75
CA THR A 437 -14.16 53.06 28.20
C THR A 437 -14.55 51.66 28.74
N SER A 438 -13.94 51.25 29.86
CA SER A 438 -14.52 50.36 30.90
C SER A 438 -15.83 50.94 31.47
N THR A 439 -16.77 50.25 32.13
CA THR A 439 -16.70 49.28 33.25
C THR A 439 -18.00 48.42 33.28
N ASP A 440 -18.34 47.51 34.21
CA ASP A 440 -17.78 47.06 35.52
C ASP A 440 -18.16 45.57 35.77
N GLU A 441 -17.62 44.95 36.82
CA GLU A 441 -18.05 43.62 37.32
C GLU A 441 -19.32 43.72 38.20
N THR A 442 -20.25 42.76 38.12
CA THR A 442 -21.15 42.41 39.24
C THR A 442 -21.48 40.92 39.25
N THR A 443 -21.02 40.23 40.29
CA THR A 443 -21.44 38.87 40.67
C THR A 443 -22.85 38.85 41.26
N ILE A 444 -23.73 37.97 40.79
CA ILE A 444 -24.85 37.41 41.58
C ILE A 444 -24.95 35.90 41.35
N ASP A 445 -25.10 35.21 42.49
CA ASP A 445 -25.21 33.78 42.79
C ASP A 445 -25.82 32.79 41.78
N GLU A 446 -25.32 31.55 41.90
CA GLU A 446 -25.97 30.32 41.51
C GLU A 446 -27.35 30.15 42.18
N LYS A 447 -28.40 29.93 41.38
CA LYS A 447 -29.49 29.03 41.78
C LYS A 447 -29.94 28.17 40.61
N GLU A 448 -29.93 26.87 40.85
CA GLU A 448 -30.57 25.88 40.00
C GLU A 448 -32.07 26.17 39.86
N THR A 449 -32.56 26.21 38.62
CA THR A 449 -33.88 25.67 38.31
C THR A 449 -33.78 24.90 37.02
N ASN A 450 -34.11 23.61 37.10
CA ASN A 450 -34.39 22.73 35.96
C ASN A 450 -35.14 23.47 34.86
N ILE A 451 -34.54 23.58 33.68
CA ILE A 451 -35.33 23.63 32.45
C ILE A 451 -35.48 22.17 32.02
N ASN A 452 -36.72 21.69 31.99
CA ASN A 452 -37.05 20.34 31.58
C ASN A 452 -36.40 20.06 30.22
N ARG A 453 -35.57 19.02 30.18
CA ARG A 453 -35.26 18.29 28.95
C ARG A 453 -36.47 17.40 28.64
N GLU A 454 -37.61 18.03 28.41
CA GLU A 454 -38.80 17.35 27.89
C GLU A 454 -38.54 16.99 26.43
N GLU A 455 -38.75 15.72 26.14
CA GLU A 455 -38.71 15.15 24.81
C GLU A 455 -39.83 15.76 23.97
N LEU A 456 -39.52 16.85 23.27
CA LEU A 456 -40.28 17.25 22.10
C LEU A 456 -39.77 16.48 20.89
N GLU A 457 -40.14 15.19 20.86
CA GLU A 457 -40.35 14.47 19.59
C GLU A 457 -41.53 15.12 18.85
N VAL A 458 -41.25 16.28 18.27
CA VAL A 458 -42.03 16.81 17.16
C VAL A 458 -41.07 16.78 15.98
N GLU A 459 -41.39 15.94 14.99
CA GLU A 459 -40.77 15.98 13.68
C GLU A 459 -41.04 17.36 13.07
N SER A 460 -40.13 18.31 13.34
CA SER A 460 -40.09 19.60 12.70
C SER A 460 -39.75 19.36 11.23
N LYS A 461 -40.81 19.21 10.42
CA LYS A 461 -40.68 19.19 8.97
C LYS A 461 -40.16 20.56 8.55
N PHE A 462 -38.91 20.57 8.10
CA PHE A 462 -38.30 21.74 7.49
C PHE A 462 -39.17 22.22 6.30
N GLY A 463 -39.15 23.52 6.03
CA GLY A 463 -39.98 24.13 4.99
C GLY A 463 -39.74 25.64 4.86
N PRO A 464 -40.41 26.29 3.90
CA PRO A 464 -40.32 27.73 3.68
C PRO A 464 -40.87 28.51 4.88
N GLU A 465 -40.20 29.60 5.23
CA GLU A 465 -40.70 30.58 6.20
C GLU A 465 -41.72 31.53 5.53
N GLU A 466 -42.54 32.26 6.31
CA GLU A 466 -43.49 33.23 5.73
C GLU A 466 -42.73 34.32 4.94
N ASP A 467 -43.21 34.62 3.73
CA ASP A 467 -42.62 35.56 2.77
C ASP A 467 -41.18 35.23 2.27
N GLU A 468 -40.66 34.01 2.49
CA GLU A 468 -39.36 33.56 1.98
C GLU A 468 -39.43 33.15 0.49
N GLU A 469 -38.48 33.60 -0.36
CA GLU A 469 -38.38 33.09 -1.73
C GLU A 469 -37.93 31.62 -1.73
N TRP A 470 -38.44 30.82 -2.67
CA TRP A 470 -38.15 29.39 -2.77
C TRP A 470 -36.63 29.09 -2.82
N ILE A 471 -35.86 29.87 -3.58
CA ILE A 471 -34.41 29.68 -3.68
C ILE A 471 -33.66 30.03 -2.40
N ASP A 472 -34.20 30.95 -1.59
CA ASP A 472 -33.66 31.30 -0.27
C ASP A 472 -33.95 30.18 0.73
N THR A 473 -35.16 29.59 0.69
CA THR A 473 -35.52 28.38 1.46
C THR A 473 -34.55 27.23 1.18
N VAL A 474 -34.29 26.97 -0.11
CA VAL A 474 -33.35 25.93 -0.56
C VAL A 474 -31.93 26.26 -0.10
N SER A 475 -31.47 27.50 -0.26
CA SER A 475 -30.14 27.93 0.17
C SER A 475 -29.95 27.83 1.69
N ARG A 476 -30.96 28.20 2.48
CA ARG A 476 -31.01 28.08 3.94
C ARG A 476 -30.95 26.61 4.37
N GLY A 477 -31.73 25.74 3.72
CA GLY A 477 -31.73 24.30 3.97
C GLY A 477 -30.38 23.66 3.68
N ILE A 478 -29.80 23.95 2.51
CA ILE A 478 -28.48 23.43 2.11
C ILE A 478 -27.39 23.90 3.07
N LYS A 479 -27.39 25.19 3.44
CA LYS A 479 -26.45 25.72 4.42
C LYS A 479 -26.57 24.99 5.77
N LEU A 480 -27.80 24.73 6.23
CA LEU A 480 -28.04 23.98 7.46
C LEU A 480 -27.52 22.53 7.37
N CYS A 481 -27.66 21.86 6.21
CA CYS A 481 -27.08 20.52 5.96
C CYS A 481 -25.54 20.50 5.95
N PHE A 482 -24.88 21.60 5.58
CA PHE A 482 -23.42 21.71 5.66
C PHE A 482 -22.96 22.03 7.10
N GLU A 483 -23.67 22.91 7.80
CA GLU A 483 -23.32 23.34 9.16
C GLU A 483 -23.69 22.30 10.25
N THR A 484 -24.74 21.51 10.04
CA THR A 484 -25.29 20.53 11.01
C THR A 484 -25.55 19.17 10.35
N ASP A 485 -25.91 18.15 11.12
CA ASP A 485 -26.27 16.82 10.60
C ASP A 485 -27.81 16.71 10.54
N ALA A 486 -28.43 17.58 9.73
CA ALA A 486 -29.87 17.75 9.65
C ALA A 486 -30.52 16.82 8.60
N ASP A 487 -30.60 15.52 8.91
CA ASP A 487 -31.14 14.50 8.01
C ASP A 487 -32.59 14.80 7.57
N ASN A 488 -33.40 15.43 8.43
CA ASN A 488 -34.77 15.87 8.11
C ASN A 488 -34.80 16.92 6.98
N VAL A 489 -33.76 17.72 6.81
CA VAL A 489 -33.64 18.71 5.73
C VAL A 489 -33.17 18.04 4.44
N VAL A 490 -32.25 17.08 4.51
CA VAL A 490 -31.86 16.26 3.35
C VAL A 490 -33.06 15.48 2.81
N GLN A 491 -33.86 14.90 3.70
CA GLN A 491 -35.12 14.25 3.32
C GLN A 491 -36.10 15.24 2.69
N TRP A 492 -36.29 16.43 3.26
CA TRP A 492 -37.17 17.45 2.68
C TRP A 492 -36.70 17.87 1.27
N LEU A 493 -35.40 18.12 1.07
CA LEU A 493 -34.83 18.42 -0.25
C LEU A 493 -35.07 17.28 -1.25
N SER A 494 -34.96 16.02 -0.82
CA SER A 494 -35.30 14.83 -1.64
C SER A 494 -36.79 14.76 -1.98
N GLU A 495 -37.68 15.09 -1.03
CA GLU A 495 -39.13 15.14 -1.29
C GLU A 495 -39.48 16.27 -2.27
N GLN A 496 -38.87 17.46 -2.14
CA GLN A 496 -39.12 18.58 -3.05
C GLN A 496 -38.58 18.36 -4.46
N SER A 497 -37.43 17.70 -4.62
CA SER A 497 -36.89 17.35 -5.95
C SER A 497 -37.74 16.31 -6.69
N LYS A 498 -38.62 15.60 -5.97
CA LYS A 498 -39.59 14.66 -6.58
C LYS A 498 -40.86 15.35 -7.09
N ILE A 499 -41.14 16.58 -6.66
CA ILE A 499 -42.36 17.32 -7.03
C ILE A 499 -42.24 17.96 -8.42
N ASP A 500 -41.09 18.57 -8.73
CA ASP A 500 -40.87 19.30 -9.98
C ASP A 500 -39.40 19.21 -10.44
N ALA A 501 -39.19 19.15 -11.75
CA ALA A 501 -37.87 19.13 -12.37
C ALA A 501 -37.14 20.47 -12.21
N ASP A 502 -37.85 21.60 -12.19
CA ASP A 502 -37.23 22.90 -11.92
C ASP A 502 -36.72 22.98 -10.46
N ASN A 503 -37.45 22.39 -9.50
CA ASN A 503 -36.98 22.25 -8.12
C ASN A 503 -35.74 21.34 -8.03
N GLU A 504 -35.76 20.20 -8.72
CA GLU A 504 -34.62 19.28 -8.80
C GLU A 504 -33.35 19.96 -9.31
N VAL A 505 -33.44 20.73 -10.40
CA VAL A 505 -32.33 21.47 -11.00
C VAL A 505 -31.82 22.58 -10.06
N GLN A 506 -32.72 23.31 -9.39
CA GLN A 506 -32.35 24.38 -8.47
C GLN A 506 -31.68 23.85 -7.18
N ILE A 507 -32.25 22.82 -6.56
CA ILE A 507 -31.66 22.14 -5.39
C ILE A 507 -30.29 21.58 -5.75
N THR A 508 -30.18 20.84 -6.85
CA THR A 508 -28.91 20.26 -7.31
C THR A 508 -27.87 21.35 -7.60
N GLY A 509 -28.28 22.45 -8.25
CA GLY A 509 -27.42 23.58 -8.58
C GLY A 509 -26.86 24.29 -7.34
N GLU A 510 -27.70 24.53 -6.33
CA GLU A 510 -27.29 25.22 -5.12
C GLU A 510 -26.48 24.33 -4.15
N VAL A 511 -26.76 23.01 -4.12
CA VAL A 511 -25.92 22.01 -3.43
C VAL A 511 -24.53 21.99 -4.08
N MET A 512 -24.47 21.88 -5.41
CA MET A 512 -23.20 21.90 -6.15
C MET A 512 -22.42 23.20 -5.94
N LYS A 513 -23.08 24.36 -5.96
CA LYS A 513 -22.47 25.66 -5.68
C LYS A 513 -21.87 25.72 -4.27
N SER A 514 -22.65 25.38 -3.26
CA SER A 514 -22.21 25.31 -1.86
C SER A 514 -21.04 24.34 -1.67
N TRP A 515 -21.04 23.22 -2.40
CA TRP A 515 -19.98 22.22 -2.36
C TRP A 515 -18.70 22.67 -3.07
N ILE A 516 -18.78 23.33 -4.23
CA ILE A 516 -17.63 23.89 -4.96
C ILE A 516 -16.95 25.01 -4.15
N ASP A 517 -17.73 25.81 -3.42
CA ASP A 517 -17.22 26.92 -2.59
C ASP A 517 -16.83 26.52 -1.15
N SER A 518 -16.96 25.24 -0.81
CA SER A 518 -16.55 24.69 0.48
C SER A 518 -15.05 24.89 0.77
N LYS A 519 -14.77 25.28 2.01
CA LYS A 519 -13.44 25.71 2.49
C LYS A 519 -12.72 24.63 3.30
N SER A 520 -13.47 23.67 3.86
CA SER A 520 -12.92 22.58 4.65
C SER A 520 -13.24 21.20 4.07
N ASN A 521 -12.41 20.20 4.40
CA ASN A 521 -12.65 18.83 3.95
C ASN A 521 -13.83 18.17 4.66
N VAL A 522 -14.23 18.68 5.83
CA VAL A 522 -15.46 18.27 6.53
C VAL A 522 -16.68 18.70 5.72
N GLU A 523 -16.75 19.98 5.31
CA GLU A 523 -17.79 20.48 4.39
C GLU A 523 -17.82 19.69 3.08
N ARG A 524 -16.66 19.37 2.50
CA ARG A 524 -16.59 18.58 1.26
C ARG A 524 -17.11 17.16 1.42
N ARG A 525 -16.76 16.46 2.51
CA ARG A 525 -17.30 15.12 2.81
C ARG A 525 -18.80 15.18 3.10
N LYS A 526 -19.29 16.23 3.77
CA LYS A 526 -20.74 16.47 3.95
C LYS A 526 -21.45 16.67 2.61
N GLY A 527 -20.94 17.54 1.75
CA GLY A 527 -21.50 17.76 0.41
C GLY A 527 -21.53 16.48 -0.45
N ALA A 528 -20.48 15.65 -0.38
CA ALA A 528 -20.45 14.35 -1.04
C ALA A 528 -21.54 13.39 -0.52
N LYS A 529 -21.75 13.32 0.81
CA LYS A 529 -22.83 12.54 1.41
C LYS A 529 -24.22 13.06 1.01
N ILE A 530 -24.43 14.38 1.05
CA ILE A 530 -25.69 15.02 0.63
C ILE A 530 -25.98 14.67 -0.84
N ILE A 531 -24.97 14.75 -1.72
CA ILE A 531 -25.12 14.39 -3.14
C ILE A 531 -25.39 12.89 -3.32
N SER A 532 -24.68 12.00 -2.64
CA SER A 532 -24.96 10.55 -2.72
C SER A 532 -26.40 10.25 -2.30
N SER A 533 -26.90 10.85 -1.21
CA SER A 533 -28.29 10.70 -0.77
C SER A 533 -29.31 11.27 -1.75
N LEU A 534 -29.08 12.46 -2.32
CA LEU A 534 -30.03 13.11 -3.23
C LEU A 534 -30.00 12.55 -4.67
N ALA A 535 -28.89 11.94 -5.08
CA ALA A 535 -28.71 11.41 -6.44
C ALA A 535 -29.30 10.02 -6.67
N GLN A 536 -29.65 9.25 -5.61
CA GLN A 536 -30.12 7.85 -5.72
C GLN A 536 -31.27 7.68 -6.74
N ASP A 537 -32.25 8.58 -6.72
CA ASP A 537 -33.40 8.57 -7.63
C ASP A 537 -33.23 9.48 -8.86
N ARG A 538 -32.17 10.30 -8.92
CA ARG A 538 -32.05 11.50 -9.78
C ARG A 538 -30.66 11.72 -10.39
N MET A 539 -29.89 10.65 -10.57
CA MET A 539 -28.47 10.70 -10.93
C MET A 539 -28.19 11.58 -12.16
N ASP A 540 -28.98 11.50 -13.22
CA ASP A 540 -28.75 12.24 -14.48
C ASP A 540 -28.63 13.76 -14.31
N THR A 541 -29.42 14.38 -13.45
CA THR A 541 -29.39 15.84 -13.22
C THR A 541 -28.10 16.26 -12.50
N TYR A 542 -27.65 15.47 -11.52
CA TYR A 542 -26.36 15.65 -10.85
C TYR A 542 -25.20 15.49 -11.83
N LEU A 543 -25.23 14.46 -12.68
CA LEU A 543 -24.22 14.22 -13.70
C LEU A 543 -24.14 15.39 -14.69
N GLN A 544 -25.28 15.84 -15.23
CA GLN A 544 -25.33 16.96 -16.19
C GLN A 544 -24.81 18.27 -15.59
N ILE A 545 -25.20 18.61 -14.36
CA ILE A 545 -24.75 19.85 -13.71
C ILE A 545 -23.24 19.79 -13.44
N MET A 546 -22.73 18.69 -12.90
CA MET A 546 -21.29 18.54 -12.60
C MET A 546 -20.43 18.49 -13.88
N GLN A 547 -20.88 17.76 -14.92
CA GLN A 547 -20.28 17.76 -16.27
C GLN A 547 -20.20 19.19 -16.83
N ARG A 548 -21.28 19.97 -16.73
CA ARG A 548 -21.33 21.37 -17.21
C ARG A 548 -20.38 22.28 -16.44
N GLN A 549 -20.29 22.13 -15.11
CA GLN A 549 -19.32 22.89 -14.31
C GLN A 549 -17.87 22.53 -14.69
N MET A 550 -17.55 21.25 -14.87
CA MET A 550 -16.22 20.80 -15.32
C MET A 550 -15.88 21.36 -16.70
N LEU A 551 -16.77 21.19 -17.68
CA LEU A 551 -16.57 21.66 -19.06
C LEU A 551 -16.39 23.19 -19.12
N SER A 552 -17.23 23.96 -18.40
CA SER A 552 -17.07 25.43 -18.33
C SER A 552 -15.70 25.83 -17.77
N SER A 553 -15.22 25.17 -16.72
CA SER A 553 -13.91 25.48 -16.13
C SER A 553 -12.74 25.26 -17.10
N VAL A 554 -12.87 24.28 -18.02
CA VAL A 554 -11.86 24.04 -19.07
C VAL A 554 -11.98 25.01 -20.23
N LEU A 555 -13.19 25.27 -20.75
CA LEU A 555 -13.39 26.23 -21.85
C LEU A 555 -12.97 27.65 -21.43
N GLU A 556 -13.46 28.13 -20.28
CA GLU A 556 -13.18 29.46 -19.73
C GLU A 556 -11.72 29.63 -19.26
N GLY A 557 -11.00 28.54 -19.00
CA GLY A 557 -9.63 28.59 -18.47
C GLY A 557 -9.54 28.95 -16.99
N ASN A 558 -10.62 28.69 -16.24
CA ASN A 558 -10.70 28.96 -14.81
C ASN A 558 -9.99 27.83 -14.03
N GLU A 559 -8.67 27.93 -13.93
CA GLU A 559 -7.79 26.98 -13.23
C GLU A 559 -8.19 26.73 -11.78
N ASP A 560 -8.60 27.77 -11.04
CA ASP A 560 -9.00 27.65 -9.64
C ASP A 560 -10.32 26.89 -9.49
N LYS A 561 -11.33 27.22 -10.30
CA LYS A 561 -12.61 26.48 -10.36
C LYS A 561 -12.37 25.03 -10.76
N ARG A 562 -11.54 24.79 -11.78
CA ARG A 562 -11.19 23.45 -12.25
C ARG A 562 -10.49 22.63 -11.18
N ARG A 563 -9.54 23.25 -10.46
CA ARG A 563 -8.88 22.62 -9.31
C ARG A 563 -9.92 22.17 -8.31
N ARG A 564 -10.77 23.08 -7.79
CA ARG A 564 -11.85 22.78 -6.82
C ARG A 564 -12.77 21.65 -7.28
N LEU A 565 -13.17 21.67 -8.55
CA LEU A 565 -14.02 20.62 -9.14
C LEU A 565 -13.36 19.23 -9.14
N ILE A 566 -12.05 19.15 -9.39
CA ILE A 566 -11.27 17.91 -9.24
C ILE A 566 -11.22 17.48 -7.76
N GLN A 567 -11.05 18.43 -6.82
CA GLN A 567 -11.01 18.11 -5.37
C GLN A 567 -12.31 17.47 -4.88
N ILE A 568 -13.47 18.05 -5.23
CA ILE A 568 -14.76 17.55 -4.76
C ILE A 568 -15.14 16.24 -5.46
N PHE A 569 -14.73 16.06 -6.73
CA PHE A 569 -14.87 14.78 -7.43
C PHE A 569 -14.12 13.65 -6.72
N ASN A 570 -12.86 13.88 -6.33
CA ASN A 570 -12.07 12.86 -5.64
C ASN A 570 -12.65 12.50 -4.26
N ILE A 571 -13.26 13.47 -3.56
CA ILE A 571 -13.99 13.20 -2.31
C ILE A 571 -15.30 12.45 -2.57
N LEU A 572 -15.98 12.68 -3.71
CA LEU A 572 -17.12 11.87 -4.14
C LEU A 572 -16.71 10.42 -4.37
N HIS A 573 -15.57 10.19 -5.02
CA HIS A 573 -15.02 8.85 -5.27
C HIS A 573 -14.82 8.04 -3.98
N GLU A 574 -14.41 8.68 -2.87
CA GLU A 574 -14.30 8.02 -1.56
C GLU A 574 -15.64 7.72 -0.88
N VAL A 575 -16.73 8.40 -1.26
CA VAL A 575 -18.06 8.28 -0.62
C VAL A 575 -19.01 7.41 -1.46
N ASP A 576 -18.99 7.57 -2.78
CA ASP A 576 -19.86 6.89 -3.74
C ASP A 576 -19.13 6.66 -5.07
N ILE A 577 -18.58 5.45 -5.22
CA ILE A 577 -17.88 5.02 -6.44
C ILE A 577 -18.80 5.00 -7.68
N ASN A 578 -20.09 4.68 -7.51
CA ASN A 578 -21.01 4.45 -8.63
C ASN A 578 -21.36 5.76 -9.33
N ILE A 579 -21.65 6.81 -8.56
CA ILE A 579 -21.86 8.16 -9.11
C ILE A 579 -20.57 8.65 -9.79
N SER A 580 -19.41 8.44 -9.17
CA SER A 580 -18.12 8.84 -9.75
C SER A 580 -17.82 8.15 -11.08
N GLU A 581 -18.11 6.85 -11.24
CA GLU A 581 -17.96 6.16 -12.52
C GLU A 581 -18.88 6.71 -13.62
N ALA A 582 -20.16 6.94 -13.30
CA ALA A 582 -21.11 7.51 -14.25
C ALA A 582 -20.69 8.93 -14.68
N LEU A 583 -20.15 9.71 -13.75
CA LEU A 583 -19.63 11.05 -13.99
C LEU A 583 -18.36 11.05 -14.84
N ILE A 584 -17.43 10.10 -14.63
CA ILE A 584 -16.25 9.96 -15.51
C ILE A 584 -16.65 9.64 -16.94
N LYS A 585 -17.66 8.78 -17.18
CA LYS A 585 -18.16 8.48 -18.53
C LYS A 585 -18.66 9.76 -19.21
N GLU A 586 -19.51 10.52 -18.53
CA GLU A 586 -20.07 11.77 -19.08
C GLU A 586 -19.02 12.88 -19.27
N ILE A 587 -18.11 13.08 -18.32
CA ILE A 587 -17.01 14.05 -18.43
C ILE A 587 -16.09 13.66 -19.60
N THR A 588 -15.64 12.41 -19.66
CA THR A 588 -14.74 11.91 -20.70
C THR A 588 -15.38 12.07 -22.07
N ARG A 589 -16.65 11.69 -22.25
CA ARG A 589 -17.38 11.81 -23.51
C ARG A 589 -17.42 13.23 -24.09
N LYS A 590 -17.52 14.26 -23.25
CA LYS A 590 -17.61 15.67 -23.71
C LYS A 590 -16.29 16.44 -23.66
N MET A 591 -15.27 15.92 -22.97
CA MET A 591 -13.95 16.55 -22.89
C MET A 591 -12.91 15.89 -23.80
N ALA A 592 -13.11 14.63 -24.20
CA ALA A 592 -12.25 13.95 -25.18
C ALA A 592 -12.36 14.56 -26.59
N MET A 593 -13.48 15.22 -26.90
CA MET A 593 -13.74 15.99 -28.12
C MET A 593 -14.54 17.26 -27.76
N PRO A 594 -13.88 18.32 -27.25
CA PRO A 594 -14.53 19.58 -26.90
C PRO A 594 -14.98 20.33 -28.16
N SER A 595 -15.96 21.22 -28.02
CA SER A 595 -16.45 22.05 -29.13
C SER A 595 -15.48 23.17 -29.57
N ASP A 596 -14.46 23.44 -28.77
CA ASP A 596 -13.35 24.35 -29.05
C ASP A 596 -12.08 23.48 -29.14
N ASP A 597 -11.49 23.40 -30.33
CA ASP A 597 -10.34 22.56 -30.64
C ASP A 597 -8.99 23.28 -30.50
N THR A 598 -8.95 24.46 -29.86
CA THR A 598 -7.69 25.18 -29.63
C THR A 598 -6.74 24.33 -28.78
N PRO A 599 -5.42 24.27 -29.09
CA PRO A 599 -4.47 23.41 -28.39
C PRO A 599 -4.47 23.57 -26.86
N ALA A 600 -4.75 24.79 -26.37
CA ALA A 600 -4.89 25.05 -24.94
C ALA A 600 -6.13 24.39 -24.33
N VAL A 601 -7.28 24.36 -25.02
CA VAL A 601 -8.48 23.63 -24.55
C VAL A 601 -8.24 22.12 -24.63
N LEU A 602 -7.66 21.63 -25.73
CA LEU A 602 -7.31 20.20 -25.89
C LEU A 602 -6.45 19.68 -24.73
N GLU A 603 -5.37 20.40 -24.37
CA GLU A 603 -4.45 19.98 -23.32
C GLU A 603 -5.05 20.14 -21.91
N ARG A 604 -5.84 21.18 -21.68
CA ARG A 604 -6.64 21.34 -20.44
C ARG A 604 -7.62 20.18 -20.29
N SER A 605 -8.32 19.78 -21.35
CA SER A 605 -9.25 18.64 -21.33
C SER A 605 -8.54 17.32 -21.01
N LYS A 606 -7.44 17.02 -21.72
CA LYS A 606 -6.57 15.86 -21.47
C LYS A 606 -6.11 15.81 -20.02
N THR A 607 -5.51 16.89 -19.53
CA THR A 607 -4.98 17.00 -18.15
C THR A 607 -6.10 16.83 -17.11
N THR A 608 -7.32 17.29 -17.41
CA THR A 608 -8.47 17.15 -16.51
C THR A 608 -8.96 15.72 -16.42
N ILE A 609 -9.16 15.04 -17.55
CA ILE A 609 -9.55 13.62 -17.59
C ILE A 609 -8.54 12.78 -16.81
N VAL A 610 -7.23 12.96 -17.09
CA VAL A 610 -6.16 12.22 -16.41
C VAL A 610 -6.14 12.51 -14.91
N ARG A 611 -6.22 13.77 -14.47
CA ARG A 611 -6.20 14.13 -13.03
C ARG A 611 -7.42 13.63 -12.24
N LEU A 612 -8.56 13.42 -12.90
CA LEU A 612 -9.76 12.86 -12.26
C LEU A 612 -9.66 11.34 -12.02
N VAL A 613 -8.78 10.63 -12.73
CA VAL A 613 -8.71 9.15 -12.67
C VAL A 613 -7.36 8.60 -12.19
N LEU A 614 -6.30 9.41 -12.18
CA LEU A 614 -4.91 9.00 -11.87
C LEU A 614 -4.76 8.12 -10.62
N HIS A 615 -5.52 8.43 -9.57
CA HIS A 615 -5.49 7.74 -8.28
C HIS A 615 -6.68 6.79 -8.11
N SER A 616 -7.10 6.15 -9.21
CA SER A 616 -8.05 5.04 -9.21
C SER A 616 -7.93 4.25 -10.52
N ARG A 617 -7.36 3.04 -10.47
CA ARG A 617 -7.34 2.13 -11.64
C ARG A 617 -8.76 1.85 -12.15
N LYS A 618 -9.76 1.73 -11.26
CA LYS A 618 -11.17 1.53 -11.64
C LYS A 618 -11.71 2.68 -12.49
N LEU A 619 -11.55 3.94 -12.04
CA LEU A 619 -11.95 5.10 -12.84
C LEU A 619 -11.10 5.25 -14.11
N THR A 620 -9.83 4.86 -14.06
CA THR A 620 -8.93 4.85 -15.23
C THR A 620 -9.42 3.87 -16.29
N LYS A 621 -9.84 2.65 -15.92
CA LYS A 621 -10.51 1.71 -16.84
C LYS A 621 -11.75 2.32 -17.47
N VAL A 622 -12.60 2.96 -16.66
CA VAL A 622 -13.83 3.60 -17.14
C VAL A 622 -13.55 4.72 -18.13
N ALA A 623 -12.53 5.56 -17.89
CA ALA A 623 -12.10 6.58 -18.83
C ALA A 623 -11.50 5.98 -20.12
N ILE A 624 -10.62 4.97 -20.02
CA ILE A 624 -10.04 4.26 -21.17
C ILE A 624 -11.15 3.64 -22.02
N ASN A 625 -12.10 2.93 -21.42
CA ASN A 625 -13.20 2.29 -22.13
C ASN A 625 -14.14 3.30 -22.81
N GLU A 626 -14.42 4.45 -22.17
CA GLU A 626 -15.20 5.51 -22.83
C GLU A 626 -14.42 6.11 -24.02
N LEU A 627 -13.11 6.40 -23.87
CA LEU A 627 -12.24 6.89 -24.97
C LEU A 627 -12.19 5.90 -26.14
N LEU A 628 -12.05 4.60 -25.84
CA LEU A 628 -12.09 3.51 -26.81
C LEU A 628 -13.45 3.40 -27.52
N ASN A 629 -14.56 3.54 -26.79
CA ASN A 629 -15.91 3.55 -27.35
C ASN A 629 -16.19 4.77 -28.24
N ILE A 630 -15.51 5.91 -28.04
CA ILE A 630 -15.58 7.06 -28.95
C ILE A 630 -14.74 6.77 -30.21
N LEU A 631 -13.54 6.19 -30.07
CA LEU A 631 -12.69 5.80 -31.20
C LEU A 631 -13.34 4.80 -32.17
N ASP A 632 -14.19 3.90 -31.67
CA ASP A 632 -14.93 2.96 -32.51
C ASP A 632 -15.99 3.67 -33.39
N LYS A 633 -16.63 4.70 -32.85
CA LYS A 633 -17.70 5.46 -33.51
C LYS A 633 -17.17 6.50 -34.49
N GLU A 634 -15.98 7.05 -34.24
CA GLU A 634 -15.33 8.05 -35.09
C GLU A 634 -14.54 7.41 -36.24
N ASN A 635 -14.84 7.81 -37.48
CA ASN A 635 -14.15 7.30 -38.68
C ASN A 635 -13.83 8.46 -39.65
N PRO A 636 -12.57 8.89 -39.77
CA PRO A 636 -11.36 8.31 -39.16
C PRO A 636 -11.26 8.57 -37.64
N PRO A 637 -10.60 7.68 -36.87
CA PRO A 637 -10.43 7.85 -35.43
C PRO A 637 -9.67 9.13 -35.08
N ALA A 638 -10.21 9.91 -34.15
CA ALA A 638 -9.67 11.22 -33.79
C ALA A 638 -8.30 11.11 -33.09
N ALA A 639 -7.30 11.80 -33.65
CA ALA A 639 -5.93 11.83 -33.09
C ALA A 639 -5.87 12.41 -31.65
N GLN A 640 -6.83 13.26 -31.28
CA GLN A 640 -6.97 13.77 -29.91
C GLN A 640 -7.22 12.65 -28.89
N ILE A 641 -8.08 11.69 -29.21
CA ILE A 641 -8.41 10.60 -28.27
C ILE A 641 -7.17 9.73 -28.05
N TRP A 642 -6.40 9.46 -29.10
CA TRP A 642 -5.11 8.80 -28.98
C TRP A 642 -4.10 9.60 -28.12
N ASN A 643 -4.02 10.93 -28.26
CA ASN A 643 -3.18 11.76 -27.37
C ASN A 643 -3.58 11.66 -25.89
N ILE A 644 -4.85 11.40 -25.57
CA ILE A 644 -5.29 11.12 -24.20
C ILE A 644 -4.90 9.68 -23.81
N LEU A 645 -5.26 8.68 -24.61
CA LEU A 645 -4.97 7.26 -24.34
C LEU A 645 -3.47 6.98 -24.14
N THR A 646 -2.60 7.57 -24.95
CA THR A 646 -1.13 7.44 -24.81
C THR A 646 -0.56 8.17 -23.58
N THR A 647 -1.41 8.78 -22.75
CA THR A 647 -1.02 9.34 -21.45
C THR A 647 -1.15 8.30 -20.33
N PHE A 648 -2.05 7.33 -20.48
CA PHE A 648 -2.22 6.22 -19.55
C PHE A 648 -1.18 5.12 -19.77
N ASP A 649 -1.16 4.15 -18.86
CA ASP A 649 -0.33 2.96 -19.02
C ASP A 649 -0.70 2.17 -20.29
N ALA A 650 0.32 1.76 -21.04
CA ALA A 650 0.16 1.13 -22.34
C ALA A 650 -0.39 -0.31 -22.24
N GLY A 651 0.03 -1.06 -21.23
CA GLY A 651 -0.47 -2.42 -20.97
C GLY A 651 -1.93 -2.39 -20.57
N MET A 652 -2.32 -1.45 -19.71
CA MET A 652 -3.70 -1.22 -19.31
C MET A 652 -4.58 -0.83 -20.51
N VAL A 653 -4.14 0.10 -21.36
CA VAL A 653 -4.88 0.44 -22.60
C VAL A 653 -4.97 -0.77 -23.56
N ALA A 654 -3.91 -1.59 -23.64
CA ALA A 654 -3.92 -2.79 -24.47
C ALA A 654 -4.89 -3.85 -23.97
N ILE A 655 -4.93 -4.11 -22.66
CA ILE A 655 -5.87 -5.03 -22.02
C ILE A 655 -7.31 -4.55 -22.27
N GLU A 656 -7.62 -3.29 -21.93
CA GLU A 656 -8.97 -2.74 -22.09
C GLU A 656 -9.44 -2.69 -23.57
N LEU A 657 -8.50 -2.56 -24.52
CA LEU A 657 -8.79 -2.67 -25.96
C LEU A 657 -9.21 -4.09 -26.39
N VAL A 658 -8.49 -5.13 -25.93
CA VAL A 658 -8.80 -6.54 -26.29
C VAL A 658 -9.94 -7.14 -25.46
N THR A 659 -10.24 -6.58 -24.29
CA THR A 659 -11.46 -6.91 -23.53
C THR A 659 -12.69 -6.19 -24.05
N THR A 660 -12.57 -5.00 -24.66
CA THR A 660 -13.72 -4.27 -25.21
C THR A 660 -14.08 -4.72 -26.63
N PHE A 661 -13.10 -5.00 -27.50
CA PHE A 661 -13.36 -5.33 -28.92
C PHE A 661 -12.90 -6.74 -29.33
N SER A 662 -13.33 -7.18 -30.51
CA SER A 662 -12.73 -8.37 -31.15
C SER A 662 -11.28 -8.09 -31.58
N VAL A 663 -10.48 -9.15 -31.74
CA VAL A 663 -9.06 -9.06 -32.12
C VAL A 663 -8.88 -8.35 -33.46
N GLU A 664 -9.76 -8.63 -34.42
CA GLU A 664 -9.78 -8.01 -35.74
C GLU A 664 -10.06 -6.50 -35.64
N LYS A 665 -11.01 -6.12 -34.78
CA LYS A 665 -11.45 -4.74 -34.58
C LYS A 665 -10.42 -3.92 -33.80
N ALA A 666 -9.82 -4.49 -32.75
CA ALA A 666 -8.69 -3.89 -32.04
C ALA A 666 -7.51 -3.63 -32.99
N GLY A 667 -7.20 -4.59 -33.86
CA GLY A 667 -6.18 -4.43 -34.91
C GLY A 667 -6.53 -3.35 -35.95
N GLU A 668 -7.80 -3.19 -36.32
CA GLU A 668 -8.27 -2.11 -37.19
C GLU A 668 -8.10 -0.73 -36.53
N ILE A 669 -8.54 -0.60 -35.27
CA ILE A 669 -8.46 0.62 -34.46
C ILE A 669 -7.00 1.10 -34.36
N ILE A 670 -6.07 0.20 -34.04
CA ILE A 670 -4.63 0.52 -33.97
C ILE A 670 -4.04 0.81 -35.36
N ARG A 671 -4.43 0.10 -36.42
CA ARG A 671 -3.90 0.38 -37.77
C ARG A 671 -4.33 1.76 -38.29
N LYS A 672 -5.52 2.24 -37.91
CA LYS A 672 -6.01 3.57 -38.28
C LYS A 672 -5.44 4.69 -37.41
N ALA A 673 -4.86 4.37 -36.25
CA ALA A 673 -4.25 5.33 -35.35
C ALA A 673 -2.98 5.92 -35.96
N ASN A 674 -2.98 7.23 -36.17
CA ASN A 674 -1.90 7.93 -36.84
C ASN A 674 -0.79 8.30 -35.82
N PHE A 675 -0.03 7.29 -35.36
CA PHE A 675 1.05 7.42 -34.36
C PHE A 675 2.27 8.21 -34.87
N LEU A 676 2.06 9.49 -35.16
CA LEU A 676 3.10 10.37 -35.68
C LEU A 676 4.01 10.85 -34.54
N ARG A 677 5.17 10.19 -34.44
CA ARG A 677 6.48 10.66 -33.93
C ARG A 677 6.96 10.35 -32.49
N PHE A 678 6.14 9.94 -31.52
CA PHE A 678 6.65 9.84 -30.12
C PHE A 678 6.21 8.61 -29.28
N THR A 679 5.53 7.61 -29.85
CA THR A 679 4.86 6.53 -29.06
C THR A 679 5.36 5.12 -29.41
N GLY A 680 6.67 4.96 -29.65
CA GLY A 680 7.25 3.70 -30.15
C GLY A 680 6.97 2.49 -29.26
N SER A 681 7.16 2.61 -27.95
CA SER A 681 6.84 1.57 -26.96
C SER A 681 5.36 1.24 -26.90
N VAL A 682 4.49 2.25 -26.84
CA VAL A 682 3.02 2.07 -26.74
C VAL A 682 2.48 1.27 -27.93
N TYR A 683 2.91 1.57 -29.15
CA TYR A 683 2.50 0.81 -30.33
C TYR A 683 2.96 -0.65 -30.28
N THR A 684 4.19 -0.89 -29.82
CA THR A 684 4.77 -2.22 -29.69
C THR A 684 4.00 -3.06 -28.66
N ILE A 685 3.79 -2.52 -27.45
CA ILE A 685 3.00 -3.15 -26.37
C ILE A 685 1.58 -3.50 -26.85
N LEU A 686 0.90 -2.56 -27.52
CA LEU A 686 -0.44 -2.81 -28.10
C LEU A 686 -0.45 -3.96 -29.11
N GLN A 687 0.58 -4.10 -29.94
CA GLN A 687 0.70 -5.20 -30.91
C GLN A 687 1.09 -6.52 -30.25
N GLU A 688 1.96 -6.50 -29.24
CA GLU A 688 2.43 -7.68 -28.52
C GLU A 688 1.31 -8.31 -27.68
N VAL A 689 0.57 -7.49 -26.92
CA VAL A 689 -0.64 -7.94 -26.20
C VAL A 689 -1.69 -8.51 -27.15
N ILE A 690 -1.96 -7.87 -28.30
CA ILE A 690 -2.89 -8.42 -29.31
C ILE A 690 -2.40 -9.75 -29.89
N LYS A 691 -1.10 -9.88 -30.14
CA LYS A 691 -0.48 -11.11 -30.64
C LYS A 691 -0.60 -12.23 -29.60
N ALA A 692 -0.27 -11.98 -28.35
CA ALA A 692 -0.38 -12.93 -27.25
C ALA A 692 -1.85 -13.34 -26.99
N TRP A 693 -2.78 -12.37 -26.99
CA TRP A 693 -4.23 -12.61 -26.92
C TRP A 693 -4.76 -13.46 -28.08
N LYS A 694 -4.25 -13.25 -29.30
CA LYS A 694 -4.59 -14.07 -30.45
C LYS A 694 -4.03 -15.49 -30.34
N LEU A 695 -2.83 -15.66 -29.81
CA LEU A 695 -2.20 -16.96 -29.59
C LEU A 695 -2.85 -17.75 -28.44
N GLY A 696 -3.41 -17.05 -27.45
CA GLY A 696 -3.85 -17.68 -26.21
C GLY A 696 -2.67 -17.90 -25.26
N ASP A 697 -1.81 -16.90 -25.10
CA ASP A 697 -0.66 -16.94 -24.20
C ASP A 697 -0.84 -15.92 -23.07
N ILE A 698 -1.26 -16.39 -21.88
CA ILE A 698 -1.52 -15.52 -20.71
C ILE A 698 -0.22 -14.92 -20.19
N ALA A 699 0.85 -15.71 -20.11
CA ALA A 699 2.15 -15.26 -19.61
C ALA A 699 2.71 -14.15 -20.50
N ALA A 700 2.70 -14.34 -21.83
CA ALA A 700 3.14 -13.30 -22.75
C ALA A 700 2.24 -12.05 -22.75
N ILE A 701 0.95 -12.14 -22.40
CA ILE A 701 0.13 -10.94 -22.17
C ILE A 701 0.62 -10.20 -20.93
N SER A 702 0.80 -10.89 -19.79
CA SER A 702 1.26 -10.27 -18.53
C SER A 702 2.65 -9.63 -18.68
N GLU A 703 3.58 -10.34 -19.30
CA GLU A 703 4.93 -9.87 -19.65
C GLU A 703 4.87 -8.61 -20.53
N SER A 704 4.11 -8.66 -21.64
CA SER A 704 4.00 -7.53 -22.59
C SER A 704 3.25 -6.33 -22.01
N ALA A 705 2.31 -6.56 -21.09
CA ALA A 705 1.54 -5.51 -20.44
C ALA A 705 2.21 -4.94 -19.18
N GLY A 706 3.21 -5.62 -18.62
CA GLY A 706 3.88 -5.24 -17.37
C GLY A 706 2.93 -5.15 -16.17
N ALA A 707 1.89 -5.99 -16.13
CA ALA A 707 0.84 -5.91 -15.12
C ALA A 707 0.11 -7.24 -14.91
N ILE A 708 -0.26 -7.53 -13.66
CA ILE A 708 -1.17 -8.64 -13.33
C ILE A 708 -2.54 -8.40 -13.99
N LEU A 709 -3.00 -9.43 -14.71
CA LEU A 709 -4.25 -9.43 -15.42
C LEU A 709 -5.44 -9.47 -14.45
N PRO A 710 -6.43 -8.57 -14.58
CA PRO A 710 -7.65 -8.60 -13.78
C PRO A 710 -8.38 -9.95 -13.89
N GLU A 711 -9.02 -10.41 -12.81
CA GLU A 711 -9.78 -11.67 -12.82
C GLU A 711 -10.86 -11.71 -13.92
N GLU A 712 -11.53 -10.59 -14.17
CA GLU A 712 -12.47 -10.44 -15.29
C GLU A 712 -11.82 -10.68 -16.67
N THR A 713 -10.58 -10.24 -16.85
CA THR A 713 -9.79 -10.42 -18.07
C THR A 713 -9.36 -11.88 -18.22
N LEU A 714 -8.89 -12.51 -17.14
CA LEU A 714 -8.54 -13.95 -17.10
C LEU A 714 -9.77 -14.81 -17.39
N ARG A 715 -10.92 -14.54 -16.76
CA ARG A 715 -12.19 -15.23 -17.00
C ARG A 715 -12.68 -15.05 -18.43
N LYS A 716 -12.60 -13.85 -19.01
CA LYS A 716 -12.92 -13.63 -20.43
C LYS A 716 -11.99 -14.43 -21.34
N PHE A 717 -10.71 -14.52 -20.99
CA PHE A 717 -9.74 -15.31 -21.73
C PHE A 717 -10.07 -16.81 -21.67
N GLU A 718 -10.36 -17.37 -20.49
CA GLU A 718 -10.79 -18.77 -20.35
C GLU A 718 -12.03 -19.07 -21.22
N ARG A 719 -13.02 -18.17 -21.22
CA ARG A 719 -14.19 -18.26 -22.10
C ARG A 719 -13.78 -18.25 -23.57
N LEU A 720 -12.95 -17.31 -24.02
CA LEU A 720 -12.55 -17.26 -25.44
C LEU A 720 -11.71 -18.47 -25.87
N GLU A 721 -10.89 -19.04 -24.99
CA GLU A 721 -10.17 -20.29 -25.27
C GLU A 721 -11.13 -21.49 -25.40
N LEU A 722 -12.11 -21.58 -24.51
CA LEU A 722 -13.19 -22.55 -24.55
C LEU A 722 -13.98 -22.44 -25.86
N ALA A 723 -14.38 -21.22 -26.28
CA ALA A 723 -15.04 -20.97 -27.55
C ALA A 723 -14.21 -21.43 -28.76
N ARG A 724 -12.89 -21.14 -28.78
CA ARG A 724 -11.97 -21.61 -29.84
C ARG A 724 -11.87 -23.14 -29.88
N LYS A 725 -11.84 -23.82 -28.73
CA LYS A 725 -11.84 -25.30 -28.64
C LYS A 725 -13.14 -25.88 -29.19
N VAL A 726 -14.30 -25.31 -28.82
CA VAL A 726 -15.62 -25.77 -29.25
C VAL A 726 -15.85 -25.55 -30.74
N GLN A 727 -15.53 -24.37 -31.29
CA GLN A 727 -15.69 -24.09 -32.72
C GLN A 727 -14.90 -25.06 -33.62
N LYS A 728 -13.72 -25.52 -33.17
CA LYS A 728 -12.93 -26.54 -33.89
C LYS A 728 -13.58 -27.92 -33.89
N LEU A 729 -14.28 -28.27 -32.81
CA LEU A 729 -14.87 -29.61 -32.62
C LEU A 729 -16.27 -29.73 -33.22
N LYS A 730 -16.97 -28.62 -33.50
CA LYS A 730 -18.37 -28.48 -33.94
C LYS A 730 -19.43 -29.05 -32.99
N MET A 731 -19.18 -30.20 -32.36
CA MET A 731 -20.03 -30.82 -31.36
C MET A 731 -19.15 -31.54 -30.35
N VAL A 732 -19.36 -31.28 -29.04
CA VAL A 732 -18.60 -31.94 -27.98
C VAL A 732 -19.49 -32.25 -26.77
N GLN A 733 -19.27 -33.40 -26.12
CA GLN A 733 -19.96 -33.75 -24.87
C GLN A 733 -19.40 -32.88 -23.73
N LEU A 734 -20.26 -32.30 -22.91
CA LEU A 734 -19.87 -31.32 -21.89
C LEU A 734 -18.92 -31.91 -20.83
N SER A 735 -19.11 -33.18 -20.46
CA SER A 735 -18.19 -33.89 -19.55
C SER A 735 -16.81 -34.16 -20.16
N THR A 736 -16.73 -34.48 -21.45
CA THR A 736 -15.45 -34.69 -22.15
C THR A 736 -14.70 -33.36 -22.34
N LEU A 737 -15.45 -32.26 -22.51
CA LEU A 737 -14.88 -30.91 -22.51
C LEU A 737 -14.30 -30.56 -21.12
N ALA A 738 -15.03 -30.87 -20.05
CA ALA A 738 -14.58 -30.70 -18.66
C ALA A 738 -13.32 -31.50 -18.33
N GLU A 739 -13.29 -32.80 -18.68
CA GLU A 739 -12.09 -33.65 -18.59
C GLU A 739 -10.89 -33.04 -19.34
N SER A 740 -11.11 -32.54 -20.57
CA SER A 740 -10.04 -31.94 -21.39
C SER A 740 -9.48 -30.61 -20.86
N LEU A 741 -10.17 -29.99 -19.90
CA LEU A 741 -9.81 -28.71 -19.28
C LEU A 741 -9.38 -28.87 -17.82
N ASN A 742 -9.42 -30.09 -17.29
CA ASN A 742 -9.21 -30.38 -15.86
C ASN A 742 -10.11 -29.52 -14.94
N LYS A 743 -11.37 -29.29 -15.37
CA LYS A 743 -12.41 -28.59 -14.59
C LYS A 743 -13.61 -29.51 -14.38
N ASP A 744 -14.47 -29.18 -13.42
CA ASP A 744 -15.73 -29.87 -13.23
C ASP A 744 -16.78 -29.46 -14.29
N VAL A 745 -17.83 -30.27 -14.43
CA VAL A 745 -18.85 -30.09 -15.48
C VAL A 745 -19.70 -28.82 -15.24
N GLU A 746 -19.96 -28.46 -13.98
CA GLU A 746 -20.80 -27.32 -13.60
C GLU A 746 -20.09 -25.98 -13.89
N THR A 747 -18.78 -25.91 -13.62
CA THR A 747 -17.91 -24.79 -14.02
C THR A 747 -17.86 -24.62 -15.54
N VAL A 748 -17.73 -25.73 -16.30
CA VAL A 748 -17.73 -25.63 -17.77
C VAL A 748 -19.12 -25.25 -18.31
N GLU A 749 -20.21 -25.80 -17.76
CA GLU A 749 -21.57 -25.40 -18.10
C GLU A 749 -21.81 -23.90 -17.86
N ARG A 750 -21.31 -23.36 -16.74
CA ARG A 750 -21.37 -21.92 -16.44
C ARG A 750 -20.59 -21.09 -17.46
N LEU A 751 -19.35 -21.48 -17.79
CA LEU A 751 -18.52 -20.79 -18.78
C LEU A 751 -19.14 -20.84 -20.20
N VAL A 752 -19.73 -21.97 -20.58
CA VAL A 752 -20.47 -22.13 -21.85
C VAL A 752 -21.73 -21.26 -21.87
N THR A 753 -22.46 -21.19 -20.77
CA THR A 753 -23.65 -20.34 -20.66
C THR A 753 -23.28 -18.87 -20.76
N GLU A 754 -22.22 -18.43 -20.08
CA GLU A 754 -21.68 -17.06 -20.22
C GLU A 754 -21.24 -16.76 -21.66
N LEU A 755 -20.62 -17.71 -22.36
CA LEU A 755 -20.23 -17.56 -23.76
C LEU A 755 -21.42 -17.34 -24.71
N ILE A 756 -22.51 -18.09 -24.50
CA ILE A 756 -23.73 -17.98 -25.32
C ILE A 756 -24.46 -16.66 -25.00
N VAL A 757 -24.59 -16.29 -23.72
CA VAL A 757 -25.29 -15.08 -23.28
C VAL A 757 -24.60 -13.80 -23.74
N ASN A 758 -23.26 -13.80 -23.85
CA ASN A 758 -22.49 -12.64 -24.32
C ASN A 758 -22.28 -12.60 -25.85
N ASP A 759 -22.97 -13.47 -26.63
CA ASP A 759 -22.76 -13.66 -28.08
C ASP A 759 -21.30 -14.00 -28.48
N GLU A 760 -20.47 -14.41 -27.52
CA GLU A 760 -19.05 -14.80 -27.73
C GLU A 760 -18.93 -16.18 -28.39
N LEU A 761 -19.98 -17.02 -28.33
CA LEU A 761 -20.07 -18.30 -29.02
C LEU A 761 -21.47 -18.53 -29.61
N GLN A 762 -21.55 -18.63 -30.94
CA GLN A 762 -22.73 -19.12 -31.65
C GLN A 762 -22.84 -20.65 -31.49
N ALA A 763 -23.44 -21.09 -30.40
CA ALA A 763 -23.69 -22.49 -30.08
C ALA A 763 -24.96 -22.67 -29.23
N GLU A 764 -25.47 -23.89 -29.17
CA GLU A 764 -26.58 -24.30 -28.32
C GLU A 764 -26.19 -25.50 -27.45
N MET A 765 -26.68 -25.54 -26.21
CA MET A 765 -26.61 -26.73 -25.37
C MET A 765 -27.80 -27.64 -25.68
N LYS A 766 -27.51 -28.87 -26.09
CA LYS A 766 -28.51 -29.88 -26.47
C LYS A 766 -28.35 -31.15 -25.64
N LEU A 767 -29.48 -31.67 -25.15
CA LEU A 767 -29.53 -33.00 -24.54
C LEU A 767 -29.68 -34.05 -25.65
N ILE A 768 -28.72 -34.97 -25.76
CA ILE A 768 -28.72 -36.08 -26.71
C ILE A 768 -28.34 -37.33 -25.92
N ASP A 769 -29.18 -38.38 -26.00
CA ASP A 769 -28.99 -39.65 -25.27
C ASP A 769 -28.63 -39.46 -23.78
N GLU A 770 -29.47 -38.68 -23.07
CA GLU A 770 -29.36 -38.32 -21.65
C GLU A 770 -28.06 -37.55 -21.25
N LYS A 771 -27.28 -37.10 -22.23
CA LYS A 771 -26.04 -36.35 -22.01
C LYS A 771 -26.14 -34.95 -22.61
N MET A 772 -25.54 -33.96 -21.95
CA MET A 772 -25.40 -32.63 -22.53
C MET A 772 -24.24 -32.57 -23.53
N TYR A 773 -24.54 -31.98 -24.68
CA TYR A 773 -23.60 -31.63 -25.73
C TYR A 773 -23.68 -30.14 -26.02
N LEU A 774 -22.53 -29.55 -26.32
CA LEU A 774 -22.45 -28.22 -26.89
C LEU A 774 -22.31 -28.37 -28.42
N VAL A 775 -23.25 -27.79 -29.16
CA VAL A 775 -23.34 -27.87 -30.62
C VAL A 775 -23.14 -26.46 -31.20
N ALA A 776 -22.09 -26.27 -31.99
CA ALA A 776 -21.85 -25.00 -32.67
C ALA A 776 -22.86 -24.80 -33.81
N SER A 777 -23.45 -23.61 -33.88
CA SER A 777 -24.40 -23.23 -34.92
C SER A 777 -23.65 -23.09 -36.26
N GLU A 778 -24.00 -23.89 -37.27
CA GLU A 778 -23.47 -23.65 -38.61
C GLU A 778 -24.10 -22.37 -39.18
N GLN A 779 -23.28 -21.35 -39.42
CA GLN A 779 -23.70 -20.27 -40.31
C GLN A 779 -23.86 -20.84 -41.71
N GLU A 780 -25.10 -20.90 -42.20
CA GLU A 780 -25.35 -20.99 -43.64
C GLU A 780 -24.68 -19.78 -44.30
N THR A 781 -23.57 -20.02 -45.00
CA THR A 781 -23.01 -19.04 -45.93
C THR A 781 -24.02 -18.85 -47.07
N ASN A 782 -24.93 -17.89 -46.90
CA ASN A 782 -25.83 -17.44 -47.95
C ASN A 782 -25.01 -16.79 -49.07
N SER A 783 -24.53 -17.64 -49.99
CA SER A 783 -23.96 -17.21 -51.26
C SER A 783 -25.09 -16.78 -52.21
N ASN A 784 -25.34 -15.48 -52.26
CA ASN A 784 -26.01 -14.78 -53.37
C ASN A 784 -25.53 -13.32 -53.42
#